data_AF-A0AAW3F0Z8-F1
#
_entry.id   AF-A0AAW3F0Z8-F1
#
_cell.length_a   1.000
_cell.length_b   1.000
_cell.length_c   1.000
_cell.angle_alpha   90.00
_cell.angle_beta   90.00
_cell.angle_gamma   90.00
#
_symmetry.space_group_name_H-M   'P 1'
#
loop_
_entity.id
_entity.type
_entity.pdbx_description
1 polymer ?
#
loop_
_entity_poly.entity_id
_entity_poly.type
_entity_poly.pdbx_seq_one_letter_code
_entity_poly.pdbx_strand_id
1 'polypeptide(L)'
;MLDLKGPNLAINTACSSGLVAVHTACQSVQRGECELALAGGVNVLNSPLTYVALTQGGMLSSSGECHAFDARADGMVPGEAVAAVVLKDLARAQADGDPIHGVIRASGVNYDGRTNGITAPSARSQRALISEVLERGGVEAERIEAVLAHSVGSPLGDPIEARALCEALGEGLNEGLNEGTQTRVLGSVKPQIGHTFAASGVVNVIAMCASLRHELRLGIANHEVANPDLRIGDGALSLGAGAQPWPKRAGVARCGLVSATGMSGTNACVVIEEAPEAASGAVGKEARREWLVKLSARESGALRESARRLRAWLGGEAGAEVELDALSLTLDVGREAMRYRLAMVVGAGGSEEGRSGLMAALDAYLEGAEGAALAGKGVYAGEVADEGMEEAGSAALSKASALSGQARDWCEGLRTDDAVLHRGGRPRRLAGLPTYPFAHGRDEARAIGADEAAADPVLALVAGFSKHGGAGLDATRPLAALGIDSLLMMQLVEAIERRFGVALTLDDLARCVTLGELRDRVLAGERVSDTPTQRDPVFEILQSRGRRSPAVWFHGSMGTVQAYLGLARAIGDEVPFHAFQSRGLRGEDAPLADLGEMAALYTRRLLARQPDESRAFRLGGYSQGGLLAYEVTRQLQLAGRRVESLVMVDTPYAYGDMALKDDDDTDSLRLAIVYVNLLLMNGLGDFSDLAEVHRPGIDPAELLPALVRAGIDRGLPYTPQALGQLIERHHRVARANETAARTYLPADLPHPGQPVVHYFARRHPQVYFDPARFSGPMVEWTNRYFADKDCASRWQRHLPAWHHHATPAVDHFAMLTDSASFAAIVRTCRELYLGSGSTTDQAGALLVSGPA
;
A
#
# COMPACT_ATOMS: atom_id res chain seq x y z
N MET A 1 -5.53 -20.15 16.37
CA MET A 1 -6.74 -19.65 17.08
C MET A 1 -7.99 -20.43 16.68
N LEU A 2 -8.43 -20.44 15.43
CA LEU A 2 -9.67 -21.13 15.00
C LEU A 2 -9.49 -22.52 14.36
N ASP A 3 -8.24 -22.93 14.12
CA ASP A 3 -7.85 -24.21 13.49
C ASP A 3 -8.49 -24.52 12.12
N LEU A 4 -8.84 -23.48 11.35
CA LEU A 4 -9.37 -23.62 9.99
C LEU A 4 -8.24 -23.88 8.97
N LYS A 5 -8.52 -24.68 7.93
CA LYS A 5 -7.52 -25.12 6.93
C LYS A 5 -7.77 -24.64 5.49
N GLY A 6 -8.81 -23.84 5.26
CA GLY A 6 -9.12 -23.27 3.94
C GLY A 6 -8.17 -22.15 3.52
N PRO A 7 -8.40 -21.52 2.35
CA PRO A 7 -7.64 -20.36 1.89
C PRO A 7 -7.60 -19.23 2.94
N ASN A 8 -6.42 -18.63 3.14
CA ASN A 8 -6.20 -17.57 4.12
C ASN A 8 -5.43 -16.42 3.45
N LEU A 9 -6.14 -15.33 3.13
CA LEU A 9 -5.65 -14.24 2.28
C LEU A 9 -5.89 -12.88 2.93
N ALA A 10 -4.94 -11.97 2.73
CA ALA A 10 -5.14 -10.54 2.94
C ALA A 10 -5.33 -9.87 1.57
N ILE A 11 -6.43 -9.12 1.41
CA ILE A 11 -6.80 -8.48 0.15
C ILE A 11 -6.74 -6.97 0.34
N ASN A 12 -6.04 -6.28 -0.57
CA ASN A 12 -5.97 -4.83 -0.60
C ASN A 12 -6.26 -4.32 -2.02
N THR A 13 -7.47 -3.80 -2.21
CA THR A 13 -7.91 -3.08 -3.41
C THR A 13 -8.43 -1.70 -3.00
N ALA A 14 -7.77 -1.08 -2.02
CA ALA A 14 -8.19 0.17 -1.38
C ALA A 14 -9.64 0.07 -0.85
N CYS A 15 -10.50 1.01 -1.24
CA CYS A 15 -11.87 1.16 -0.71
C CYS A 15 -12.83 0.01 -1.07
N SER A 16 -12.49 -0.83 -2.05
CA SER A 16 -13.30 -2.00 -2.43
C SER A 16 -12.87 -3.31 -1.74
N SER A 17 -11.78 -3.30 -0.96
CA SER A 17 -11.13 -4.51 -0.41
C SER A 17 -12.11 -5.49 0.25
N GLY A 18 -12.99 -5.00 1.12
CA GLY A 18 -13.95 -5.84 1.82
C GLY A 18 -14.99 -6.51 0.91
N LEU A 19 -15.42 -5.82 -0.16
CA LEU A 19 -16.37 -6.39 -1.12
C LEU A 19 -15.68 -7.37 -2.08
N VAL A 20 -14.43 -7.11 -2.44
CA VAL A 20 -13.57 -8.08 -3.15
C VAL A 20 -13.37 -9.34 -2.30
N ALA A 21 -13.13 -9.19 -1.00
CA ALA A 21 -13.02 -10.34 -0.09
C ALA A 21 -14.30 -11.18 -0.04
N VAL A 22 -15.48 -10.54 -0.03
CA VAL A 22 -16.77 -11.24 -0.15
C VAL A 22 -16.88 -11.97 -1.49
N HIS A 23 -16.52 -11.33 -2.61
CA HIS A 23 -16.51 -11.98 -3.91
C HIS A 23 -15.57 -13.20 -3.95
N THR A 24 -14.31 -13.05 -3.51
CA THR A 24 -13.33 -14.13 -3.46
C THR A 24 -13.83 -15.29 -2.60
N ALA A 25 -14.42 -15.00 -1.43
CA ALA A 25 -15.00 -16.02 -0.57
C ALA A 25 -16.18 -16.76 -1.21
N CYS A 26 -17.07 -16.05 -1.93
CA CYS A 26 -18.12 -16.69 -2.74
C CYS A 26 -17.52 -17.64 -3.80
N GLN A 27 -16.48 -17.21 -4.50
CA GLN A 27 -15.82 -18.03 -5.51
C GLN A 27 -15.18 -19.29 -4.91
N SER A 28 -14.51 -19.16 -3.76
CA SER A 28 -13.90 -20.31 -3.07
C SER A 28 -14.93 -21.32 -2.56
N VAL A 29 -16.08 -20.86 -2.07
CA VAL A 29 -17.18 -21.76 -1.67
C VAL A 29 -17.79 -22.45 -2.90
N GLN A 30 -18.07 -21.71 -3.97
CA GLN A 30 -18.65 -22.26 -5.20
C GLN A 30 -17.73 -23.26 -5.91
N ARG A 31 -16.41 -23.07 -5.84
CA ARG A 31 -15.41 -23.98 -6.40
C ARG A 31 -15.08 -25.17 -5.50
N GLY A 32 -15.62 -25.20 -4.28
CA GLY A 32 -15.32 -26.26 -3.30
C GLY A 32 -13.91 -26.17 -2.71
N GLU A 33 -13.23 -25.02 -2.80
CA GLU A 33 -11.95 -24.77 -2.11
C GLU A 33 -12.14 -24.68 -0.59
N CYS A 34 -13.35 -24.33 -0.16
CA CYS A 34 -13.80 -24.37 1.22
C CYS A 34 -15.31 -24.59 1.30
N GLU A 35 -15.79 -25.14 2.41
CA GLU A 35 -17.23 -25.35 2.64
C GLU A 35 -17.91 -24.14 3.30
N LEU A 36 -17.09 -23.31 3.95
CA LEU A 36 -17.47 -22.13 4.72
C LEU A 36 -16.31 -21.14 4.62
N ALA A 37 -16.62 -19.86 4.45
CA ALA A 37 -15.64 -18.80 4.35
C ALA A 37 -15.98 -17.65 5.31
N LEU A 38 -14.94 -17.12 5.97
CA LEU A 38 -15.02 -15.87 6.72
C LEU A 38 -14.47 -14.75 5.84
N ALA A 39 -15.32 -13.80 5.44
CA ALA A 39 -14.93 -12.62 4.69
C ALA A 39 -15.12 -11.38 5.56
N GLY A 40 -14.13 -10.50 5.60
CA GLY A 40 -14.17 -9.32 6.45
C GLY A 40 -13.32 -8.17 5.93
N GLY A 41 -13.45 -7.03 6.59
CA GLY A 41 -12.65 -5.84 6.35
C GLY A 41 -12.45 -5.08 7.65
N VAL A 42 -11.29 -4.44 7.77
CA VAL A 42 -10.91 -3.62 8.91
C VAL A 42 -10.34 -2.30 8.43
N ASN A 43 -10.77 -1.20 9.04
CA ASN A 43 -10.14 0.10 8.96
C ASN A 43 -10.10 0.75 10.34
N VAL A 44 -8.92 1.16 10.77
CA VAL A 44 -8.66 1.88 12.01
C VAL A 44 -7.74 3.06 11.69
N LEU A 45 -8.12 4.25 12.15
CA LEU A 45 -7.44 5.53 11.97
C LEU A 45 -6.55 5.80 13.19
N ASN A 46 -5.45 5.07 13.29
CA ASN A 46 -4.50 5.19 14.40
C ASN A 46 -3.41 6.27 14.18
N SER A 47 -3.55 7.11 13.15
CA SER A 47 -2.54 8.06 12.72
C SER A 47 -3.14 9.32 12.07
N PRO A 48 -2.66 10.53 12.41
CA PRO A 48 -3.11 11.76 11.76
C PRO A 48 -2.66 11.86 10.29
N LEU A 49 -1.69 11.06 9.85
CA LEU A 49 -1.21 11.14 8.48
C LEU A 49 -2.19 10.66 7.44
N THR A 50 -3.09 9.76 7.80
CA THR A 50 -4.19 9.39 6.92
C THR A 50 -5.00 10.64 6.59
N TYR A 51 -5.31 11.49 7.58
CA TYR A 51 -5.97 12.76 7.34
C TYR A 51 -5.12 13.71 6.48
N VAL A 52 -3.83 13.86 6.79
CA VAL A 52 -2.93 14.72 6.00
C VAL A 52 -2.88 14.30 4.53
N ALA A 53 -2.70 13.01 4.24
CA ALA A 53 -2.64 12.47 2.89
C ALA A 53 -3.96 12.67 2.14
N LEU A 54 -5.09 12.43 2.81
CA LEU A 54 -6.41 12.63 2.22
C LEU A 54 -6.71 14.13 1.97
N THR A 55 -6.26 15.03 2.86
CA THR A 55 -6.36 16.48 2.64
C THR A 55 -5.51 16.91 1.44
N GLN A 56 -4.26 16.44 1.35
CA GLN A 56 -3.38 16.73 0.21
C GLN A 56 -3.92 16.19 -1.11
N GLY A 57 -4.59 15.03 -1.07
CA GLY A 57 -5.30 14.45 -2.20
C GLY A 57 -6.65 15.14 -2.52
N GLY A 58 -7.06 16.16 -1.76
CA GLY A 58 -8.33 16.86 -1.96
C GLY A 58 -9.57 15.98 -1.75
N MET A 59 -9.45 14.93 -0.92
CA MET A 59 -10.52 13.93 -0.75
C MET A 59 -11.43 14.20 0.44
N LEU A 60 -11.01 15.04 1.39
CA LEU A 60 -11.79 15.31 2.61
C LEU A 60 -12.82 16.41 2.38
N SER A 61 -14.03 16.21 2.93
CA SER A 61 -15.01 17.28 3.02
C SER A 61 -14.47 18.43 3.88
N SER A 62 -14.66 19.66 3.41
CA SER A 62 -14.33 20.86 4.17
C SER A 62 -15.29 21.10 5.34
N SER A 63 -16.52 20.58 5.24
CA SER A 63 -17.56 20.69 6.27
C SER A 63 -17.41 19.66 7.38
N GLY A 64 -16.61 18.61 7.17
CA GLY A 64 -16.52 17.47 8.09
C GLY A 64 -17.75 16.55 8.05
N GLU A 65 -18.59 16.67 7.03
CA GLU A 65 -19.76 15.82 6.77
C GLU A 65 -19.67 15.16 5.39
N CYS A 66 -20.26 13.97 5.25
CA CYS A 66 -20.28 13.25 3.97
C CYS A 66 -21.63 13.48 3.28
N HIS A 67 -21.64 14.24 2.18
CA HIS A 67 -22.84 14.67 1.45
C HIS A 67 -23.09 13.83 0.18
N ALA A 68 -23.25 12.52 0.33
CA ALA A 68 -23.40 11.60 -0.81
C ALA A 68 -24.59 11.97 -1.72
N PHE A 69 -24.34 12.10 -3.03
CA PHE A 69 -25.31 12.50 -4.06
C PHE A 69 -26.00 13.86 -3.85
N ASP A 70 -25.57 14.67 -2.90
CA ASP A 70 -26.16 15.97 -2.60
C ASP A 70 -25.39 17.09 -3.32
N ALA A 71 -26.05 18.21 -3.61
CA ALA A 71 -25.42 19.39 -4.22
C ALA A 71 -24.25 19.97 -3.39
N ARG A 72 -24.19 19.65 -2.09
CA ARG A 72 -23.12 20.02 -1.16
C ARG A 72 -21.92 19.07 -1.17
N ALA A 73 -21.96 18.00 -1.96
CA ALA A 73 -20.85 17.03 -2.10
C ALA A 73 -19.51 17.76 -2.38
N ASP A 74 -18.57 17.69 -1.43
CA ASP A 74 -17.25 18.31 -1.52
C ASP A 74 -16.10 17.37 -1.10
N GLY A 75 -16.41 16.12 -0.74
CA GLY A 75 -15.45 15.14 -0.27
C GLY A 75 -16.05 14.19 0.78
N MET A 76 -15.20 13.33 1.32
CA MET A 76 -15.56 12.31 2.30
C MET A 76 -15.13 12.65 3.73
N VAL A 77 -15.68 11.91 4.69
CA VAL A 77 -15.23 11.89 6.09
C VAL A 77 -14.65 10.51 6.38
N PRO A 78 -13.40 10.36 6.85
CA PRO A 78 -12.83 9.06 7.21
C PRO A 78 -13.61 8.40 8.34
N GLY A 79 -13.89 7.10 8.22
CA GLY A 79 -14.57 6.30 9.24
C GLY A 79 -13.75 5.07 9.66
N GLU A 80 -14.05 4.52 10.83
CA GLU A 80 -13.46 3.28 11.33
C GLU A 80 -14.50 2.17 11.37
N ALA A 81 -14.10 0.94 11.02
CA ALA A 81 -14.94 -0.23 11.20
C ALA A 81 -14.14 -1.52 11.18
N VAL A 82 -14.63 -2.50 11.93
CA VAL A 82 -14.26 -3.92 11.78
C VAL A 82 -15.56 -4.66 11.48
N ALA A 83 -15.61 -5.35 10.35
CA ALA A 83 -16.80 -6.05 9.90
C ALA A 83 -16.43 -7.41 9.31
N ALA A 84 -17.26 -8.42 9.56
CA ALA A 84 -17.09 -9.76 9.00
C ALA A 84 -18.44 -10.43 8.76
N VAL A 85 -18.47 -11.30 7.76
CA VAL A 85 -19.60 -12.16 7.40
C VAL A 85 -19.12 -13.60 7.23
N VAL A 86 -19.97 -14.56 7.58
CA VAL A 86 -19.75 -15.99 7.34
C VAL A 86 -20.58 -16.40 6.15
N LEU A 87 -19.92 -16.98 5.15
CA LEU A 87 -20.52 -17.40 3.89
C LEU A 87 -20.50 -18.91 3.75
N LYS A 88 -21.59 -19.46 3.23
CA LYS A 88 -21.81 -20.90 3.06
C LYS A 88 -22.76 -21.13 1.91
N ASP A 89 -22.66 -22.29 1.26
CA ASP A 89 -23.64 -22.72 0.28
C ASP A 89 -25.06 -22.71 0.86
N LEU A 90 -26.03 -22.18 0.11
CA LEU A 90 -27.41 -21.98 0.59
C LEU A 90 -28.08 -23.31 0.93
N ALA A 91 -27.94 -24.34 0.08
CA ALA A 91 -28.58 -25.63 0.32
C ALA A 91 -28.01 -26.28 1.59
N ARG A 92 -26.70 -26.14 1.81
CA ARG A 92 -26.06 -26.62 3.04
C ARG A 92 -26.43 -25.79 4.27
N ALA A 93 -26.55 -24.48 4.16
CA ALA A 93 -27.03 -23.62 5.24
C ALA A 93 -28.47 -23.99 5.66
N GLN A 94 -29.35 -24.28 4.69
CA GLN A 94 -30.70 -24.76 4.93
C GLN A 94 -30.71 -26.15 5.58
N ALA A 95 -29.89 -27.09 5.07
CA ALA A 95 -29.77 -28.44 5.61
C ALA A 95 -29.26 -28.43 7.07
N ASP A 96 -28.31 -27.55 7.38
CA ASP A 96 -27.71 -27.44 8.71
C ASP A 96 -28.53 -26.57 9.68
N GLY A 97 -29.65 -26.00 9.22
CA GLY A 97 -30.54 -25.17 10.03
C GLY A 97 -29.92 -23.84 10.47
N ASP A 98 -29.03 -23.28 9.63
CA ASP A 98 -28.37 -22.01 9.88
C ASP A 98 -29.35 -20.83 9.81
N PRO A 99 -29.17 -19.78 10.64
CA PRO A 99 -29.87 -18.53 10.44
C PRO A 99 -29.29 -17.81 9.22
N ILE A 100 -30.13 -17.50 8.23
CA ILE A 100 -29.73 -16.87 6.98
C ILE A 100 -30.14 -15.39 7.02
N HIS A 101 -29.17 -14.50 6.90
CA HIS A 101 -29.40 -13.05 6.89
C HIS A 101 -29.77 -12.49 5.51
N GLY A 102 -29.34 -13.18 4.44
CA GLY A 102 -29.55 -12.83 3.05
C GLY A 102 -28.81 -13.82 2.16
N VAL A 103 -29.14 -13.83 0.87
CA VAL A 103 -28.54 -14.73 -0.13
C VAL A 103 -27.77 -13.90 -1.14
N ILE A 104 -26.46 -14.11 -1.24
CA ILE A 104 -25.66 -13.53 -2.33
C ILE A 104 -25.97 -14.30 -3.62
N ARG A 105 -26.75 -13.68 -4.51
CA ARG A 105 -27.15 -14.27 -5.80
C ARG A 105 -26.02 -14.21 -6.82
N ALA A 106 -25.29 -13.10 -6.84
CA ALA A 106 -24.13 -12.90 -7.70
C ALA A 106 -23.18 -11.86 -7.12
N SER A 107 -21.92 -11.90 -7.54
CA SER A 107 -20.89 -10.94 -7.13
C SER A 107 -19.81 -10.79 -8.20
N GLY A 108 -19.22 -9.63 -8.41
CA GLY A 108 -18.19 -9.46 -9.44
C GLY A 108 -17.17 -8.43 -9.07
N VAL A 109 -16.03 -8.50 -9.77
CA VAL A 109 -14.94 -7.54 -9.66
C VAL A 109 -14.43 -7.23 -11.07
N ASN A 110 -14.18 -5.96 -11.36
CA ASN A 110 -13.44 -5.56 -12.56
C ASN A 110 -12.52 -4.36 -12.27
N TYR A 111 -11.94 -3.79 -13.32
CA TYR A 111 -11.00 -2.67 -13.23
C TYR A 111 -11.39 -1.55 -14.19
N ASP A 112 -11.20 -0.31 -13.75
CA ASP A 112 -11.54 0.88 -14.52
C ASP A 112 -10.70 1.04 -15.80
N GLY A 113 -9.47 0.53 -15.80
CA GLY A 113 -8.55 0.67 -16.93
C GLY A 113 -7.96 2.08 -17.00
N ARG A 114 -7.84 2.61 -18.23
CA ARG A 114 -7.33 3.97 -18.44
C ARG A 114 -8.45 5.00 -18.27
N THR A 115 -8.33 5.86 -17.28
CA THR A 115 -9.25 6.98 -16.98
C THR A 115 -8.50 8.32 -17.00
N ASN A 116 -9.16 9.44 -16.66
CA ASN A 116 -8.58 10.79 -16.67
C ASN A 116 -7.60 11.07 -15.51
N GLY A 117 -7.13 10.03 -14.83
CA GLY A 117 -6.21 10.08 -13.69
C GLY A 117 -6.36 8.80 -12.88
N ILE A 118 -5.32 8.36 -12.16
CA ILE A 118 -5.32 7.05 -11.46
C ILE A 118 -6.50 6.90 -10.47
N THR A 119 -7.00 8.00 -9.92
CA THR A 119 -8.14 8.04 -8.98
C THR A 119 -9.49 8.39 -9.63
N ALA A 120 -9.52 8.63 -10.95
CA ALA A 120 -10.75 8.98 -11.65
C ALA A 120 -11.57 7.71 -11.97
N PRO A 121 -12.83 7.61 -11.51
CA PRO A 121 -13.64 6.41 -11.73
C PRO A 121 -14.15 6.31 -13.18
N SER A 122 -14.57 5.12 -13.60
CA SER A 122 -15.14 4.86 -14.93
C SER A 122 -16.61 4.41 -14.88
N ALA A 123 -17.53 5.29 -15.32
CA ALA A 123 -18.95 4.93 -15.44
C ALA A 123 -19.16 3.68 -16.33
N ARG A 124 -18.39 3.59 -17.42
CA ARG A 124 -18.44 2.47 -18.37
C ARG A 124 -18.07 1.15 -17.70
N SER A 125 -17.00 1.15 -16.89
CA SER A 125 -16.51 -0.06 -16.23
C SER A 125 -17.44 -0.48 -15.10
N GLN A 126 -17.99 0.47 -14.34
CA GLN A 126 -19.00 0.19 -13.32
C GLN A 126 -20.29 -0.36 -13.92
N ARG A 127 -20.79 0.24 -15.02
CA ARG A 127 -21.95 -0.29 -15.75
C ARG A 127 -21.71 -1.71 -16.24
N ALA A 128 -20.58 -1.95 -16.90
CA ALA A 128 -20.22 -3.27 -17.41
C ALA A 128 -20.20 -4.32 -16.29
N LEU A 129 -19.63 -3.97 -15.14
CA LEU A 129 -19.63 -4.85 -13.97
C LEU A 129 -21.05 -5.18 -13.48
N ILE A 130 -21.89 -4.16 -13.32
CA ILE A 130 -23.26 -4.35 -12.82
C ILE A 130 -24.05 -5.24 -13.78
N SER A 131 -24.00 -4.96 -15.08
CA SER A 131 -24.68 -5.76 -16.10
C SER A 131 -24.18 -7.21 -16.11
N GLU A 132 -22.87 -7.44 -16.05
CA GLU A 132 -22.29 -8.80 -15.98
C GLU A 132 -22.74 -9.56 -14.73
N VAL A 133 -22.76 -8.90 -13.57
CA VAL A 133 -23.18 -9.53 -12.30
C VAL A 133 -24.66 -9.89 -12.33
N LEU A 134 -25.52 -9.02 -12.87
CA LEU A 134 -26.94 -9.29 -13.03
C LEU A 134 -27.19 -10.47 -13.99
N GLU A 135 -26.54 -10.45 -15.15
CA GLU A 135 -26.62 -11.53 -16.15
C GLU A 135 -26.16 -12.86 -15.55
N ARG A 136 -24.98 -12.88 -14.90
CA ARG A 136 -24.43 -14.09 -14.26
C ARG A 136 -25.29 -14.62 -13.13
N GLY A 137 -26.01 -13.74 -12.43
CA GLY A 137 -26.94 -14.09 -11.36
C GLY A 137 -28.32 -14.54 -11.85
N GLY A 138 -28.62 -14.39 -13.15
CA GLY A 138 -29.97 -14.52 -13.70
C GLY A 138 -30.96 -13.59 -12.99
N VAL A 139 -30.54 -12.36 -12.70
CA VAL A 139 -31.34 -11.35 -11.99
C VAL A 139 -31.68 -10.22 -12.95
N GLU A 140 -32.97 -10.09 -13.28
CA GLU A 140 -33.48 -8.97 -14.07
C GLU A 140 -33.28 -7.63 -13.33
N ALA A 141 -32.96 -6.55 -14.05
CA ALA A 141 -32.69 -5.24 -13.47
C ALA A 141 -33.90 -4.66 -12.68
N GLU A 142 -35.12 -5.04 -13.06
CA GLU A 142 -36.40 -4.71 -12.42
C GLU A 142 -36.53 -5.33 -11.03
N ARG A 143 -35.78 -6.40 -10.73
CA ARG A 143 -35.77 -7.03 -9.41
C ARG A 143 -35.02 -6.20 -8.38
N ILE A 144 -34.09 -5.34 -8.80
CA ILE A 144 -33.30 -4.51 -7.89
C ILE A 144 -34.17 -3.36 -7.39
N GLU A 145 -34.50 -3.35 -6.10
CA GLU A 145 -35.39 -2.35 -5.49
C GLU A 145 -34.64 -1.37 -4.58
N ALA A 146 -33.40 -1.71 -4.19
CA ALA A 146 -32.53 -0.89 -3.36
C ALA A 146 -31.07 -1.01 -3.78
N VAL A 147 -30.33 0.09 -3.70
CA VAL A 147 -28.90 0.16 -3.96
C VAL A 147 -28.19 0.79 -2.77
N LEU A 148 -27.18 0.13 -2.23
CA LEU A 148 -26.20 0.74 -1.32
C LEU A 148 -24.90 0.99 -2.06
N ALA A 149 -24.72 2.25 -2.45
CA ALA A 149 -23.65 2.70 -3.32
C ALA A 149 -22.29 2.82 -2.62
N HIS A 150 -21.23 2.95 -3.42
CA HIS A 150 -19.91 3.36 -2.96
C HIS A 150 -19.91 4.84 -2.52
N SER A 151 -20.70 5.69 -3.17
CA SER A 151 -20.64 7.15 -3.09
C SER A 151 -20.36 7.73 -1.70
N VAL A 152 -19.38 8.63 -1.70
CA VAL A 152 -18.72 9.20 -0.53
C VAL A 152 -18.96 10.71 -0.39
N GLY A 153 -19.79 11.30 -1.26
CA GLY A 153 -19.91 12.76 -1.35
C GLY A 153 -18.86 13.39 -2.27
N SER A 154 -18.38 12.65 -3.29
CA SER A 154 -17.40 13.17 -4.25
C SER A 154 -18.09 13.97 -5.35
N PRO A 155 -17.66 15.22 -5.65
CA PRO A 155 -18.23 16.00 -6.74
C PRO A 155 -18.16 15.30 -8.11
N LEU A 156 -17.11 14.49 -8.32
CA LEU A 156 -16.88 13.77 -9.58
C LEU A 156 -17.41 12.33 -9.51
N GLY A 157 -17.12 11.62 -8.40
CA GLY A 157 -17.43 10.20 -8.27
C GLY A 157 -18.91 9.90 -8.19
N ASP A 158 -19.67 10.69 -7.44
CA ASP A 158 -21.09 10.44 -7.20
C ASP A 158 -21.93 10.53 -8.50
N PRO A 159 -21.75 11.56 -9.37
CA PRO A 159 -22.39 11.57 -10.70
C PRO A 159 -22.02 10.40 -11.61
N ILE A 160 -20.77 9.94 -11.54
CA ILE A 160 -20.27 8.82 -12.36
C ILE A 160 -20.93 7.50 -11.93
N GLU A 161 -21.03 7.26 -10.62
CA GLU A 161 -21.67 6.04 -10.09
C GLU A 161 -23.17 6.04 -10.34
N ALA A 162 -23.86 7.17 -10.10
CA ALA A 162 -25.29 7.29 -10.37
C ALA A 162 -25.61 7.01 -11.86
N ARG A 163 -24.81 7.58 -12.77
CA ARG A 163 -24.95 7.32 -14.21
C ARG A 163 -24.74 5.85 -14.55
N ALA A 164 -23.70 5.22 -14.01
CA ALA A 164 -23.43 3.80 -14.24
C ALA A 164 -24.58 2.90 -13.78
N LEU A 165 -25.17 3.20 -12.62
CA LEU A 165 -26.34 2.50 -12.07
C LEU A 165 -27.57 2.70 -12.97
N CYS A 166 -27.86 3.93 -13.41
CA CYS A 166 -28.98 4.19 -14.34
C CYS A 166 -28.79 3.44 -15.67
N GLU A 167 -27.61 3.50 -16.28
CA GLU A 167 -27.32 2.82 -17.55
C GLU A 167 -27.34 1.29 -17.44
N ALA A 168 -27.09 0.72 -16.25
CA ALA A 168 -27.11 -0.71 -16.01
C ALA A 168 -28.48 -1.25 -15.60
N LEU A 169 -29.28 -0.44 -14.88
CA LEU A 169 -30.61 -0.83 -14.39
C LEU A 169 -31.75 -0.38 -15.32
N GLY A 170 -31.42 0.36 -16.39
CA GLY A 170 -32.33 0.80 -17.45
C GLY A 170 -32.95 2.19 -17.20
N GLU A 171 -33.03 3.01 -18.25
CA GLU A 171 -33.64 4.36 -18.25
C GLU A 171 -35.11 4.40 -18.73
N GLY A 172 -35.77 3.26 -18.98
CA GLY A 172 -36.98 3.20 -19.83
C GLY A 172 -38.16 2.39 -19.32
N LEU A 173 -38.59 2.53 -18.06
CA LEU A 173 -39.78 1.82 -17.55
C LEU A 173 -41.05 2.68 -17.41
N ASN A 174 -41.10 3.89 -17.98
CA ASN A 174 -42.29 4.76 -17.87
C ASN A 174 -43.38 4.51 -18.91
N GLU A 175 -43.15 3.70 -19.96
CA GLU A 175 -44.22 3.33 -20.89
C GLU A 175 -44.98 2.10 -20.36
N GLY A 176 -45.80 2.30 -19.33
CA GLY A 176 -46.75 1.30 -18.84
C GLY A 176 -47.01 1.26 -17.34
N LEU A 177 -46.28 2.04 -16.53
CA LEU A 177 -46.42 2.02 -15.07
C LEU A 177 -47.39 3.11 -14.61
N ASN A 178 -48.56 2.67 -14.12
CA ASN A 178 -49.51 3.51 -13.39
C ASN A 178 -48.81 4.27 -12.26
N GLU A 179 -49.23 5.51 -12.04
CA GLU A 179 -48.90 6.36 -10.89
C GLU A 179 -48.79 5.51 -9.60
N GLY A 180 -47.55 5.35 -9.11
CA GLY A 180 -47.29 4.73 -7.80
C GLY A 180 -46.48 3.42 -7.74
N THR A 181 -45.89 2.91 -8.83
CA THR A 181 -45.20 1.59 -8.78
C THR A 181 -43.75 1.58 -9.29
N GLN A 182 -42.83 1.25 -8.36
CA GLN A 182 -41.43 0.78 -8.55
C GLN A 182 -40.28 1.79 -8.78
N THR A 183 -40.23 2.91 -8.04
CA THR A 183 -38.97 3.68 -7.94
C THR A 183 -37.97 2.96 -7.01
N ARG A 184 -36.76 2.67 -7.51
CA ARG A 184 -35.67 2.00 -6.77
C ARG A 184 -35.00 2.99 -5.83
N VAL A 185 -34.67 2.62 -4.60
CA VAL A 185 -34.03 3.55 -3.65
C VAL A 185 -32.51 3.49 -3.79
N LEU A 186 -31.87 4.64 -4.01
CA LEU A 186 -30.42 4.79 -4.00
C LEU A 186 -29.97 5.35 -2.63
N GLY A 187 -29.08 4.62 -1.95
CA GLY A 187 -28.62 4.92 -0.61
C GLY A 187 -27.10 4.86 -0.45
N SER A 188 -26.60 5.44 0.64
CA SER A 188 -25.22 5.30 1.12
C SER A 188 -25.22 5.39 2.64
N VAL A 189 -24.40 4.56 3.30
CA VAL A 189 -24.24 4.55 4.76
C VAL A 189 -23.13 5.49 5.25
N LYS A 190 -22.35 6.05 4.33
CA LYS A 190 -21.16 6.86 4.66
C LYS A 190 -21.49 8.21 5.31
N PRO A 191 -22.63 8.86 5.02
CA PRO A 191 -23.08 10.02 5.80
C PRO A 191 -23.26 9.73 7.31
N GLN A 192 -23.54 8.48 7.69
CA GLN A 192 -23.79 8.10 9.09
C GLN A 192 -22.52 7.70 9.86
N ILE A 193 -21.57 7.06 9.20
CA ILE A 193 -20.39 6.43 9.86
C ILE A 193 -19.04 6.78 9.22
N GLY A 194 -19.03 7.67 8.23
CA GLY A 194 -17.86 7.97 7.41
C GLY A 194 -17.51 6.87 6.40
N HIS A 195 -16.49 7.14 5.60
CA HIS A 195 -15.90 6.18 4.69
C HIS A 195 -14.94 5.27 5.43
N THR A 196 -15.36 4.03 5.65
CA THR A 196 -14.61 3.00 6.38
C THR A 196 -13.57 2.25 5.53
N PHE A 197 -13.13 2.84 4.41
CA PHE A 197 -12.10 2.31 3.49
C PHE A 197 -12.26 0.81 3.21
N ALA A 198 -11.27 0.00 3.59
CA ALA A 198 -11.24 -1.44 3.34
C ALA A 198 -12.46 -2.18 3.93
N ALA A 199 -13.09 -1.68 4.99
CA ALA A 199 -14.29 -2.26 5.58
C ALA A 199 -15.60 -1.85 4.86
N SER A 200 -15.60 -0.82 4.01
CA SER A 200 -16.84 -0.23 3.46
C SER A 200 -17.71 -1.22 2.71
N GLY A 201 -17.11 -2.13 1.93
CA GLY A 201 -17.84 -3.18 1.22
C GLY A 201 -18.65 -4.09 2.14
N VAL A 202 -18.00 -4.64 3.18
CA VAL A 202 -18.64 -5.57 4.12
C VAL A 202 -19.69 -4.84 4.97
N VAL A 203 -19.43 -3.58 5.35
CA VAL A 203 -20.40 -2.76 6.05
C VAL A 203 -21.67 -2.55 5.21
N ASN A 204 -21.55 -2.25 3.92
CA ASN A 204 -22.70 -2.16 3.03
C ASN A 204 -23.46 -3.50 2.90
N VAL A 205 -22.75 -4.64 2.86
CA VAL A 205 -23.39 -5.97 2.86
C VAL A 205 -24.21 -6.19 4.14
N ILE A 206 -23.65 -5.87 5.31
CA ILE A 206 -24.35 -5.97 6.60
C ILE A 206 -25.56 -5.03 6.63
N ALA A 207 -25.40 -3.79 6.15
CA ALA A 207 -26.50 -2.83 6.07
C ALA A 207 -27.62 -3.31 5.13
N MET A 208 -27.30 -3.93 3.99
CA MET A 208 -28.30 -4.52 3.10
C MET A 208 -29.03 -5.70 3.75
N CYS A 209 -28.32 -6.57 4.46
CA CYS A 209 -28.95 -7.65 5.23
C CYS A 209 -29.86 -7.10 6.34
N ALA A 210 -29.46 -6.01 7.00
CA ALA A 210 -30.31 -5.31 7.98
C ALA A 210 -31.54 -4.69 7.29
N SER A 211 -31.38 -4.07 6.12
CA SER A 211 -32.48 -3.57 5.29
C SER A 211 -33.51 -4.64 4.95
N LEU A 212 -33.05 -5.82 4.53
CA LEU A 212 -33.92 -6.96 4.24
C LEU A 212 -34.66 -7.43 5.50
N ARG A 213 -33.94 -7.58 6.62
CA ARG A 213 -34.52 -8.02 7.91
C ARG A 213 -35.56 -7.06 8.46
N HIS A 214 -35.30 -5.76 8.38
CA HIS A 214 -36.18 -4.72 8.92
C HIS A 214 -37.21 -4.23 7.89
N GLU A 215 -37.21 -4.81 6.68
CA GLU A 215 -38.11 -4.44 5.60
C GLU A 215 -38.03 -2.94 5.26
N LEU A 216 -36.81 -2.41 5.20
CA LEU A 216 -36.51 -0.99 4.98
C LEU A 216 -35.45 -0.80 3.89
N ARG A 217 -35.75 0.05 2.91
CA ARG A 217 -34.77 0.55 1.93
C ARG A 217 -34.08 1.78 2.52
N LEU A 218 -32.78 1.69 2.76
CA LEU A 218 -32.02 2.80 3.33
C LEU A 218 -31.77 3.86 2.26
N GLY A 219 -32.21 5.10 2.53
CA GLY A 219 -31.81 6.28 1.77
C GLY A 219 -30.46 6.84 2.24
N ILE A 220 -30.31 8.16 2.15
CA ILE A 220 -29.05 8.86 2.42
C ILE A 220 -29.27 9.81 3.61
N ALA A 221 -28.56 9.63 4.73
CA ALA A 221 -28.71 10.58 5.84
C ALA A 221 -28.24 11.98 5.43
N ASN A 222 -28.91 13.00 5.97
CA ASN A 222 -28.63 14.42 5.74
C ASN A 222 -28.77 14.89 4.28
N HIS A 223 -29.39 14.09 3.39
CA HIS A 223 -29.67 14.52 2.01
C HIS A 223 -30.78 15.58 1.96
N GLU A 224 -30.51 16.69 1.28
CA GLU A 224 -31.43 17.82 1.12
C GLU A 224 -31.79 18.04 -0.35
N VAL A 225 -30.78 18.21 -1.19
CA VAL A 225 -30.96 18.56 -2.61
C VAL A 225 -30.01 17.71 -3.45
N ALA A 226 -30.55 17.01 -4.43
CA ALA A 226 -29.74 16.21 -5.35
C ALA A 226 -28.74 17.09 -6.12
N ASN A 227 -27.51 16.58 -6.29
CA ASN A 227 -26.50 17.22 -7.13
C ASN A 227 -27.04 17.37 -8.58
N PRO A 228 -27.01 18.57 -9.18
CA PRO A 228 -27.56 18.82 -10.52
C PRO A 228 -26.85 18.05 -11.65
N ASP A 229 -25.65 17.54 -11.41
CA ASP A 229 -24.91 16.70 -12.36
C ASP A 229 -25.32 15.22 -12.31
N LEU A 230 -26.16 14.83 -11.36
CA LEU A 230 -26.77 13.49 -11.33
C LEU A 230 -27.74 13.36 -12.50
N ARG A 231 -27.26 12.75 -13.59
CA ARG A 231 -28.09 12.36 -14.75
C ARG A 231 -28.89 11.10 -14.40
N ILE A 232 -29.75 11.18 -13.39
CA ILE A 232 -30.54 10.04 -12.88
C ILE A 232 -31.83 9.76 -13.68
N GLY A 233 -32.15 10.60 -14.67
CA GLY A 233 -33.32 10.50 -15.53
C GLY A 233 -34.65 10.64 -14.77
N ASP A 234 -35.76 10.73 -15.51
CA ASP A 234 -37.09 10.76 -14.91
C ASP A 234 -37.49 9.35 -14.40
N GLY A 235 -36.95 8.91 -13.25
CA GLY A 235 -37.58 7.89 -12.41
C GLY A 235 -36.91 6.51 -12.23
N ALA A 236 -35.68 6.28 -12.70
CA ALA A 236 -35.00 4.98 -12.52
C ALA A 236 -34.54 4.75 -11.06
N LEU A 237 -34.09 5.81 -10.39
CA LEU A 237 -33.60 5.84 -9.01
C LEU A 237 -34.27 6.99 -8.23
N SER A 238 -34.61 6.73 -6.97
CA SER A 238 -35.10 7.70 -6.00
C SER A 238 -33.99 8.04 -5.01
N LEU A 239 -33.72 9.33 -4.88
CA LEU A 239 -32.87 9.91 -3.83
C LEU A 239 -33.77 10.50 -2.74
N GLY A 240 -33.34 10.41 -1.50
CA GLY A 240 -34.05 11.02 -0.38
C GLY A 240 -33.46 10.66 0.97
N ALA A 241 -33.76 11.50 1.95
CA ALA A 241 -33.39 11.24 3.34
C ALA A 241 -34.27 10.14 3.96
N GLY A 242 -33.66 9.35 4.84
CA GLY A 242 -34.36 8.40 5.69
C GLY A 242 -34.59 7.01 5.07
N ALA A 243 -35.07 6.09 5.91
CA ALA A 243 -35.41 4.73 5.50
C ALA A 243 -36.87 4.68 5.01
N GLN A 244 -37.10 4.00 3.88
CA GLN A 244 -38.43 3.82 3.30
C GLN A 244 -38.92 2.38 3.50
N PRO A 245 -40.22 2.14 3.75
CA PRO A 245 -40.76 0.78 3.78
C PRO A 245 -40.40 0.00 2.51
N TRP A 246 -40.04 -1.26 2.70
CA TRP A 246 -39.79 -2.25 1.65
C TRP A 246 -40.85 -3.36 1.77
N PRO A 247 -42.10 -3.12 1.35
CA PRO A 247 -43.16 -4.10 1.53
C PRO A 247 -42.88 -5.39 0.76
N LYS A 248 -43.20 -6.54 1.35
CA LYS A 248 -43.06 -7.85 0.70
C LYS A 248 -44.08 -7.97 -0.42
N ARG A 249 -43.64 -8.45 -1.59
CA ARG A 249 -44.53 -8.80 -2.71
C ARG A 249 -44.69 -10.31 -2.79
N ALA A 250 -45.92 -10.78 -2.93
CA ALA A 250 -46.20 -12.21 -2.99
C ALA A 250 -45.40 -12.88 -4.13
N GLY A 251 -44.62 -13.91 -3.79
CA GLY A 251 -43.81 -14.66 -4.75
C GLY A 251 -42.56 -13.95 -5.28
N VAL A 252 -42.24 -12.74 -4.79
CA VAL A 252 -41.07 -11.96 -5.23
C VAL A 252 -40.20 -11.63 -4.03
N ALA A 253 -39.03 -12.26 -3.96
CA ALA A 253 -38.03 -11.94 -2.94
C ALA A 253 -37.42 -10.55 -3.20
N ARG A 254 -37.31 -9.76 -2.12
CA ARG A 254 -36.65 -8.45 -2.15
C ARG A 254 -35.20 -8.62 -2.58
N CYS A 255 -34.73 -7.75 -3.46
CA CYS A 255 -33.38 -7.82 -3.98
C CYS A 255 -32.72 -6.45 -3.98
N GLY A 256 -31.50 -6.39 -3.44
CA GLY A 256 -30.70 -5.19 -3.37
C GLY A 256 -29.32 -5.37 -3.99
N LEU A 257 -28.73 -4.27 -4.41
CA LEU A 257 -27.39 -4.21 -4.96
C LEU A 257 -26.45 -3.44 -4.03
N VAL A 258 -25.23 -3.94 -3.86
CA VAL A 258 -24.16 -3.29 -3.11
C VAL A 258 -22.98 -3.06 -4.05
N SER A 259 -22.48 -1.83 -4.15
CA SER A 259 -21.27 -1.48 -4.90
C SER A 259 -20.17 -0.95 -3.99
N ALA A 260 -18.92 -1.17 -4.38
CA ALA A 260 -17.74 -0.58 -3.78
C ALA A 260 -16.66 -0.35 -4.83
N THR A 261 -16.13 0.87 -4.92
CA THR A 261 -15.09 1.24 -5.88
C THR A 261 -13.82 1.62 -5.14
N GLY A 262 -12.70 1.00 -5.50
CA GLY A 262 -11.39 1.37 -4.98
C GLY A 262 -10.86 2.60 -5.70
N MET A 263 -10.21 3.52 -4.98
CA MET A 263 -9.55 4.68 -5.60
C MET A 263 -8.46 4.30 -6.60
N SER A 264 -7.98 3.06 -6.60
CA SER A 264 -7.05 2.53 -7.59
C SER A 264 -7.73 2.07 -8.88
N GLY A 265 -9.07 2.07 -8.94
CA GLY A 265 -9.86 1.65 -10.10
C GLY A 265 -10.48 0.24 -9.99
N THR A 266 -10.26 -0.51 -8.90
CA THR A 266 -10.89 -1.84 -8.73
C THR A 266 -12.33 -1.68 -8.25
N ASN A 267 -13.30 -2.07 -9.08
CA ASN A 267 -14.72 -2.06 -8.74
C ASN A 267 -15.17 -3.43 -8.26
N ALA A 268 -16.10 -3.46 -7.31
CA ALA A 268 -16.78 -4.66 -6.85
C ALA A 268 -18.29 -4.42 -6.74
N CYS A 269 -19.08 -5.46 -7.03
CA CYS A 269 -20.54 -5.44 -7.00
C CYS A 269 -21.06 -6.75 -6.41
N VAL A 270 -22.11 -6.69 -5.59
CA VAL A 270 -22.78 -7.86 -5.00
C VAL A 270 -24.29 -7.65 -5.06
N VAL A 271 -25.02 -8.68 -5.48
CA VAL A 271 -26.50 -8.72 -5.48
C VAL A 271 -26.97 -9.63 -4.36
N ILE A 272 -27.82 -9.10 -3.47
CA ILE A 272 -28.28 -9.77 -2.26
C ILE A 272 -29.81 -9.87 -2.29
N GLU A 273 -30.31 -11.09 -2.14
CA GLU A 273 -31.74 -11.40 -2.07
C GLU A 273 -32.16 -11.72 -0.62
N GLU A 274 -33.43 -11.45 -0.30
CA GLU A 274 -34.06 -11.87 0.95
C GLU A 274 -33.83 -13.36 1.22
N ALA A 275 -33.58 -13.72 2.48
CA ALA A 275 -33.47 -15.12 2.87
C ALA A 275 -34.76 -15.89 2.51
N PRO A 276 -34.68 -17.14 2.01
CA PRO A 276 -35.87 -17.94 1.73
C PRO A 276 -36.73 -18.07 2.99
N GLU A 277 -38.05 -18.05 2.82
CA GLU A 277 -38.95 -18.31 3.94
C GLU A 277 -38.57 -19.64 4.58
N ALA A 278 -38.47 -19.61 5.90
CA ALA A 278 -38.32 -20.81 6.67
C ALA A 278 -39.53 -21.71 6.36
N ALA A 279 -39.31 -22.87 5.75
CA ALA A 279 -40.32 -23.92 5.76
C ALA A 279 -40.76 -24.09 7.22
N SER A 280 -42.00 -23.69 7.50
CA SER A 280 -42.67 -23.91 8.77
C SER A 280 -42.85 -25.41 8.91
N GLY A 281 -41.77 -26.10 9.25
CA GLY A 281 -41.84 -27.46 9.73
C GLY A 281 -42.65 -27.40 11.01
N ALA A 282 -43.93 -27.75 10.90
CA ALA A 282 -44.76 -28.14 12.02
C ALA A 282 -44.16 -29.43 12.59
N VAL A 283 -43.01 -29.31 13.25
CA VAL A 283 -42.55 -30.28 14.21
C VAL A 283 -43.63 -30.26 15.29
N GLY A 284 -44.24 -31.43 15.55
CA GLY A 284 -45.35 -31.55 16.47
C GLY A 284 -45.03 -30.78 17.76
N LYS A 285 -45.82 -29.74 18.07
CA LYS A 285 -45.73 -28.99 19.31
C LYS A 285 -46.17 -29.90 20.47
N GLU A 286 -45.41 -30.94 20.78
CA GLU A 286 -45.44 -31.46 22.13
C GLU A 286 -44.88 -30.35 23.01
N ALA A 287 -45.75 -29.75 23.81
CA ALA A 287 -45.39 -28.63 24.68
C ALA A 287 -44.26 -29.08 25.63
N ARG A 288 -43.03 -28.67 25.32
CA ARG A 288 -41.90 -28.84 26.25
C ARG A 288 -42.23 -28.09 27.53
N ARG A 289 -42.01 -28.78 28.65
CA ARG A 289 -42.32 -28.27 29.97
C ARG A 289 -41.16 -27.56 30.64
N GLU A 290 -39.94 -27.77 30.15
CA GLU A 290 -38.73 -27.23 30.72
C GLU A 290 -37.66 -27.01 29.63
N TRP A 291 -36.80 -26.01 29.83
CA TRP A 291 -35.65 -25.71 28.96
C TRP A 291 -34.36 -25.62 29.76
N LEU A 292 -33.25 -26.05 29.17
CA LEU A 292 -31.91 -25.91 29.73
C LEU A 292 -31.13 -24.84 28.95
N VAL A 293 -30.84 -23.72 29.59
CA VAL A 293 -30.05 -22.62 29.01
C VAL A 293 -28.65 -22.61 29.61
N LYS A 294 -27.63 -22.59 28.75
CA LYS A 294 -26.22 -22.70 29.15
C LYS A 294 -25.44 -21.46 28.76
N LEU A 295 -24.55 -21.01 29.63
CA LEU A 295 -23.57 -19.96 29.40
C LEU A 295 -22.22 -20.41 29.92
N SER A 296 -21.15 -20.11 29.21
CA SER A 296 -19.80 -20.35 29.71
C SER A 296 -18.83 -19.25 29.31
N ALA A 297 -17.75 -19.09 30.07
CA ALA A 297 -16.68 -18.16 29.75
C ALA A 297 -15.31 -18.65 30.25
N ARG A 298 -14.22 -18.05 29.73
CA ARG A 298 -12.85 -18.35 30.18
C ARG A 298 -12.55 -17.75 31.55
N GLU A 299 -13.25 -16.67 31.91
CA GLU A 299 -13.08 -15.95 33.16
C GLU A 299 -14.45 -15.75 33.85
N SER A 300 -14.46 -15.75 35.18
CA SER A 300 -15.68 -15.55 35.97
C SER A 300 -16.35 -14.19 35.70
N GLY A 301 -15.55 -13.14 35.52
CA GLY A 301 -16.02 -11.80 35.14
C GLY A 301 -16.74 -11.79 33.78
N ALA A 302 -16.17 -12.48 32.79
CA ALA A 302 -16.76 -12.62 31.46
C ALA A 302 -18.06 -13.46 31.49
N LEU A 303 -18.15 -14.48 32.35
CA LEU A 303 -19.40 -15.23 32.55
C LEU A 303 -20.50 -14.33 33.11
N ARG A 304 -20.18 -13.52 34.13
CA ARG A 304 -21.12 -12.57 34.74
C ARG A 304 -21.59 -11.51 33.73
N GLU A 305 -20.69 -11.01 32.88
CA GLU A 305 -21.05 -10.10 31.80
C GLU A 305 -21.90 -10.77 30.72
N SER A 306 -21.62 -12.03 30.38
CA SER A 306 -22.44 -12.81 29.43
C SER A 306 -23.87 -12.98 29.94
N ALA A 307 -24.04 -13.28 31.23
CA ALA A 307 -25.34 -13.34 31.88
C ALA A 307 -26.08 -11.99 31.83
N ARG A 308 -25.38 -10.89 32.10
CA ARG A 308 -25.94 -9.52 32.02
C ARG A 308 -26.39 -9.17 30.60
N ARG A 309 -25.58 -9.48 29.58
CA ARG A 309 -25.91 -9.22 28.17
C ARG A 309 -27.10 -10.05 27.71
N LEU A 310 -27.17 -11.33 28.07
CA LEU A 310 -28.32 -12.17 27.76
C LEU A 310 -29.60 -11.65 28.44
N ARG A 311 -29.51 -11.28 29.73
CA ARG A 311 -30.63 -10.69 30.48
C ARG A 311 -31.15 -9.42 29.83
N ALA A 312 -30.24 -8.52 29.42
CA ALA A 312 -30.61 -7.28 28.74
C ALA A 312 -31.28 -7.56 27.39
N TRP A 313 -30.73 -8.49 26.60
CA TRP A 313 -31.28 -8.90 25.32
C TRP A 313 -32.69 -9.49 25.44
N LEU A 314 -32.95 -10.35 26.44
CA LEU A 314 -34.27 -10.92 26.74
C LEU A 314 -35.32 -9.86 27.14
N GLY A 315 -34.88 -8.70 27.63
CA GLY A 315 -35.74 -7.57 27.97
C GLY A 315 -36.00 -6.61 26.80
N GLY A 316 -35.29 -6.75 25.68
CA GLY A 316 -35.49 -5.95 24.48
C GLY A 316 -36.52 -6.55 23.52
N GLU A 317 -36.84 -5.81 22.46
CA GLU A 317 -37.83 -6.20 21.43
C GLU A 317 -37.50 -7.57 20.79
N ALA A 318 -36.24 -7.78 20.38
CA ALA A 318 -35.79 -9.05 19.80
C ALA A 318 -35.89 -10.24 20.78
N GLY A 319 -35.79 -9.99 22.08
CA GLY A 319 -35.92 -11.02 23.12
C GLY A 319 -37.37 -11.28 23.54
N ALA A 320 -38.30 -10.37 23.25
CA ALA A 320 -39.71 -10.51 23.62
C ALA A 320 -40.40 -11.63 22.83
N GLU A 321 -40.00 -11.83 21.58
CA GLU A 321 -40.56 -12.85 20.67
C GLU A 321 -39.69 -14.11 20.55
N VAL A 322 -38.75 -14.33 21.47
CA VAL A 322 -37.81 -15.45 21.37
C VAL A 322 -38.48 -16.80 21.66
N GLU A 323 -38.27 -17.76 20.77
CA GLU A 323 -38.60 -19.17 20.99
C GLU A 323 -37.51 -19.83 21.86
N LEU A 324 -37.86 -20.24 23.08
CA LEU A 324 -36.91 -20.80 24.06
C LEU A 324 -36.24 -22.08 23.58
N ASP A 325 -36.89 -22.86 22.72
CA ASP A 325 -36.30 -24.04 22.10
C ASP A 325 -35.10 -23.68 21.22
N ALA A 326 -35.25 -22.64 20.40
CA ALA A 326 -34.19 -22.15 19.53
C ALA A 326 -33.07 -21.48 20.34
N LEU A 327 -33.40 -20.77 21.43
CA LEU A 327 -32.43 -20.19 22.36
C LEU A 327 -31.58 -21.27 23.04
N SER A 328 -32.25 -22.27 23.62
CA SER A 328 -31.63 -23.43 24.27
C SER A 328 -30.67 -24.14 23.32
N LEU A 329 -31.14 -24.51 22.12
CA LEU A 329 -30.30 -25.16 21.10
C LEU A 329 -29.10 -24.30 20.71
N THR A 330 -29.31 -23.00 20.43
CA THR A 330 -28.23 -22.13 19.94
C THR A 330 -27.11 -21.98 20.97
N LEU A 331 -27.46 -21.88 22.25
CA LEU A 331 -26.48 -21.78 23.33
C LEU A 331 -25.85 -23.14 23.69
N ASP A 332 -26.54 -24.24 23.40
CA ASP A 332 -26.04 -25.60 23.59
C ASP A 332 -25.00 -25.99 22.53
N VAL A 333 -25.35 -25.91 21.24
CA VAL A 333 -24.50 -26.41 20.13
C VAL A 333 -23.71 -25.31 19.42
N GLY A 334 -24.07 -24.04 19.63
CA GLY A 334 -23.48 -22.89 18.94
C GLY A 334 -22.53 -22.06 19.79
N ARG A 335 -22.13 -22.54 20.97
CA ARG A 335 -21.18 -21.88 21.87
C ARG A 335 -20.17 -22.89 22.40
N GLU A 336 -18.90 -22.49 22.46
CA GLU A 336 -17.84 -23.27 23.09
C GLU A 336 -18.12 -23.43 24.59
N ALA A 337 -17.94 -24.64 25.13
CA ALA A 337 -18.09 -24.91 26.55
C ALA A 337 -16.77 -24.64 27.30
N MET A 338 -16.66 -23.47 27.91
CA MET A 338 -15.45 -22.96 28.58
C MET A 338 -15.40 -23.32 30.07
N ARG A 339 -14.35 -22.86 30.76
CA ARG A 339 -14.01 -23.11 32.17
C ARG A 339 -15.12 -22.79 33.17
N TYR A 340 -15.61 -21.55 33.16
CA TYR A 340 -16.65 -21.10 34.07
C TYR A 340 -18.00 -21.33 33.41
N ARG A 341 -18.90 -22.05 34.08
CA ARG A 341 -20.16 -22.54 33.50
C ARG A 341 -21.35 -22.14 34.35
N LEU A 342 -22.42 -21.71 33.70
CA LEU A 342 -23.73 -21.40 34.27
C LEU A 342 -24.82 -22.12 33.46
N ALA A 343 -25.63 -22.93 34.14
CA ALA A 343 -26.76 -23.63 33.56
C ALA A 343 -28.06 -23.29 34.32
N MET A 344 -29.14 -23.05 33.57
CA MET A 344 -30.44 -22.65 34.12
C MET A 344 -31.52 -23.54 33.55
N VAL A 345 -32.31 -24.17 34.42
CA VAL A 345 -33.50 -24.95 34.08
C VAL A 345 -34.74 -24.10 34.37
N VAL A 346 -35.54 -23.82 33.35
CA VAL A 346 -36.72 -22.96 33.45
C VAL A 346 -37.97 -23.72 32.99
N GLY A 347 -39.08 -23.59 33.73
CA GLY A 347 -40.31 -24.39 33.55
C GLY A 347 -41.45 -23.68 32.83
N ALA A 348 -42.47 -24.46 32.43
CA ALA A 348 -43.53 -24.07 31.50
C ALA A 348 -44.89 -23.76 32.15
N GLY A 349 -45.29 -22.50 32.04
CA GLY A 349 -46.68 -22.15 31.72
C GLY A 349 -46.78 -21.21 30.51
N GLY A 350 -45.88 -21.35 29.54
CA GLY A 350 -45.86 -20.59 28.29
C GLY A 350 -44.51 -19.92 28.03
N SER A 351 -44.28 -19.41 26.82
CA SER A 351 -43.04 -18.69 26.45
C SER A 351 -42.84 -17.43 27.30
N GLU A 352 -43.92 -16.75 27.69
CA GLU A 352 -43.88 -15.56 28.54
C GLU A 352 -43.46 -15.89 29.99
N GLU A 353 -43.98 -16.98 30.56
CA GLU A 353 -43.58 -17.47 31.88
C GLU A 353 -42.16 -18.07 31.87
N GLY A 354 -41.77 -18.77 30.80
CA GLY A 354 -40.42 -19.33 30.64
C GLY A 354 -39.35 -18.25 30.45
N ARG A 355 -39.64 -17.20 29.65
CA ARG A 355 -38.76 -16.04 29.48
C ARG A 355 -38.60 -15.27 30.79
N SER A 356 -39.72 -15.01 31.48
CA SER A 356 -39.70 -14.36 32.81
C SER A 356 -38.90 -15.19 33.82
N GLY A 357 -39.10 -16.50 33.83
CA GLY A 357 -38.32 -17.44 34.66
C GLY A 357 -36.82 -17.41 34.35
N LEU A 358 -36.44 -17.32 33.07
CA LEU A 358 -35.04 -17.19 32.66
C LEU A 358 -34.43 -15.85 33.09
N MET A 359 -35.17 -14.76 32.96
CA MET A 359 -34.73 -13.45 33.45
C MET A 359 -34.54 -13.47 34.97
N ALA A 360 -35.47 -14.05 35.73
CA ALA A 360 -35.35 -14.21 37.18
C ALA A 360 -34.18 -15.11 37.59
N ALA A 361 -33.90 -16.17 36.83
CA ALA A 361 -32.73 -17.03 37.02
C ALA A 361 -31.41 -16.27 36.81
N LEU A 362 -31.33 -15.47 35.75
CA LEU A 362 -30.19 -14.61 35.46
C LEU A 362 -30.00 -13.53 36.54
N ASP A 363 -31.09 -12.87 36.96
CA ASP A 363 -31.07 -11.86 38.02
C ASP A 363 -30.60 -12.48 39.36
N ALA A 364 -31.08 -13.69 39.72
CA ALA A 364 -30.64 -14.40 40.92
C ALA A 364 -29.13 -14.73 40.92
N TYR A 365 -28.57 -15.12 39.77
CA TYR A 365 -27.13 -15.33 39.63
C TYR A 365 -26.36 -14.00 39.72
N LEU A 366 -26.86 -12.94 39.08
CA LEU A 366 -26.22 -11.62 39.09
C LEU A 366 -26.23 -10.95 40.48
N GLU A 367 -27.25 -11.23 41.31
CA GLU A 367 -27.36 -10.78 42.69
C GLU A 367 -26.42 -11.51 43.67
N GLY A 368 -25.75 -12.58 43.22
CA GLY A 368 -24.77 -13.33 44.01
C GLY A 368 -25.37 -14.42 44.91
N ALA A 369 -26.52 -14.98 44.54
CA ALA A 369 -27.00 -16.20 45.20
C ALA A 369 -26.05 -17.38 44.92
N GLU A 370 -25.78 -18.23 45.91
CA GLU A 370 -24.85 -19.36 45.78
C GLU A 370 -25.44 -20.67 46.34
N GLY A 371 -24.84 -21.79 45.93
CA GLY A 371 -25.12 -23.12 46.49
C GLY A 371 -26.57 -23.56 46.39
N ALA A 372 -27.13 -24.08 47.49
CA ALA A 372 -28.48 -24.63 47.53
C ALA A 372 -29.59 -23.60 47.23
N ALA A 373 -29.36 -22.31 47.55
CA ALA A 373 -30.33 -21.25 47.26
C ALA A 373 -30.43 -20.96 45.75
N LEU A 374 -29.32 -21.10 45.03
CA LEU A 374 -29.25 -20.96 43.58
C LEU A 374 -29.86 -22.21 42.89
N ALA A 375 -29.50 -23.40 43.37
CA ALA A 375 -30.04 -24.67 42.86
C ALA A 375 -31.56 -24.82 43.07
N GLY A 376 -32.09 -24.31 44.19
CA GLY A 376 -33.54 -24.27 44.46
C GLY A 376 -34.34 -23.39 43.49
N LYS A 377 -33.65 -22.49 42.76
CA LYS A 377 -34.23 -21.68 41.67
C LYS A 377 -33.95 -22.27 40.28
N GLY A 378 -33.44 -23.49 40.20
CA GLY A 378 -33.10 -24.14 38.92
C GLY A 378 -31.79 -23.63 38.31
N VAL A 379 -30.93 -22.95 39.06
CA VAL A 379 -29.69 -22.35 38.55
C VAL A 379 -28.47 -23.05 39.15
N TYR A 380 -27.53 -23.43 38.28
CA TYR A 380 -26.33 -24.20 38.59
C TYR A 380 -25.11 -23.47 38.03
N ALA A 381 -24.05 -23.35 38.82
CA ALA A 381 -22.80 -22.74 38.38
C ALA A 381 -21.61 -23.58 38.86
N GLY A 382 -20.53 -23.58 38.08
CA GLY A 382 -19.34 -24.36 38.38
C GLY A 382 -18.12 -23.88 37.61
N GLU A 383 -16.96 -24.37 38.05
CA GLU A 383 -15.67 -24.13 37.43
C GLU A 383 -15.03 -25.49 37.10
N VAL A 384 -14.59 -25.65 35.85
CA VAL A 384 -13.94 -26.86 35.36
C VAL A 384 -12.44 -26.61 35.24
N ALA A 385 -11.61 -27.43 35.89
CA ALA A 385 -10.16 -27.27 35.89
C ALA A 385 -9.55 -27.39 34.47
N ASP A 386 -8.44 -26.67 34.23
CA ASP A 386 -7.80 -26.58 32.90
C ASP A 386 -7.32 -27.94 32.35
N GLU A 387 -6.88 -28.87 33.21
CA GLU A 387 -6.49 -30.25 32.81
C GLU A 387 -7.66 -31.05 32.19
N GLY A 388 -8.91 -30.70 32.52
CA GLY A 388 -10.12 -31.30 31.95
C GLY A 388 -10.63 -30.61 30.68
N MET A 389 -10.04 -29.49 30.26
CA MET A 389 -10.47 -28.75 29.05
C MET A 389 -9.84 -29.28 27.76
N GLU A 390 -8.59 -29.77 27.78
CA GLU A 390 -8.00 -30.47 26.61
C GLU A 390 -8.71 -31.81 26.33
N GLU A 391 -9.32 -32.40 27.35
CA GLU A 391 -10.15 -33.61 27.27
C GLU A 391 -11.66 -33.33 27.12
N ALA A 392 -12.12 -32.09 26.90
CA ALA A 392 -13.56 -31.80 26.80
C ALA A 392 -14.27 -32.56 25.64
N GLY A 393 -13.53 -33.01 24.63
CA GLY A 393 -14.00 -33.98 23.62
C GLY A 393 -14.12 -35.43 24.11
N SER A 394 -13.35 -35.80 25.14
CA SER A 394 -13.36 -37.08 25.85
C SER A 394 -14.30 -37.10 27.07
N ALA A 395 -14.75 -35.93 27.56
CA ALA A 395 -15.61 -35.81 28.73
C ALA A 395 -16.82 -36.76 28.68
N ALA A 396 -17.07 -37.44 29.79
CA ALA A 396 -18.15 -38.41 29.93
C ALA A 396 -19.52 -37.75 29.71
N LEU A 397 -20.44 -38.48 29.08
CA LEU A 397 -21.82 -38.06 28.88
C LEU A 397 -22.58 -38.17 30.21
N SER A 398 -23.38 -37.15 30.55
CA SER A 398 -24.30 -37.21 31.68
C SER A 398 -25.28 -38.37 31.52
N LYS A 399 -25.48 -39.12 32.60
CA LYS A 399 -26.47 -40.21 32.68
C LYS A 399 -27.81 -39.75 33.25
N ALA A 400 -27.94 -38.47 33.59
CA ALA A 400 -29.15 -37.94 34.19
C ALA A 400 -30.29 -37.88 33.16
N SER A 401 -31.46 -38.39 33.52
CA SER A 401 -32.66 -38.28 32.66
C SER A 401 -33.38 -36.94 32.81
N ALA A 402 -33.17 -36.23 33.92
CA ALA A 402 -33.78 -34.93 34.20
C ALA A 402 -32.84 -33.77 33.82
N LEU A 403 -33.41 -32.65 33.33
CA LEU A 403 -32.64 -31.47 32.93
C LEU A 403 -31.85 -30.84 34.08
N SER A 404 -32.35 -30.92 35.32
CA SER A 404 -31.64 -30.45 36.51
C SER A 404 -30.35 -31.25 36.79
N GLY A 405 -30.37 -32.56 36.56
CA GLY A 405 -29.18 -33.39 36.64
C GLY A 405 -28.20 -33.08 35.51
N GLN A 406 -28.70 -32.96 34.28
CA GLN A 406 -27.90 -32.56 33.11
C GLN A 406 -27.22 -31.19 33.31
N ALA A 407 -27.92 -30.23 33.91
CA ALA A 407 -27.40 -28.90 34.22
C ALA A 407 -26.24 -28.96 35.23
N ARG A 408 -26.40 -29.72 36.31
CA ARG A 408 -25.37 -29.93 37.33
C ARG A 408 -24.14 -30.61 36.74
N ASP A 409 -24.34 -31.76 36.08
CA ASP A 409 -23.26 -32.54 35.50
C ASP A 409 -22.46 -31.71 34.48
N TRP A 410 -23.13 -30.87 33.68
CA TRP A 410 -22.45 -29.99 32.74
C TRP A 410 -21.59 -28.91 33.41
N CYS A 411 -22.07 -28.32 34.51
CA CYS A 411 -21.28 -27.39 35.33
C CYS A 411 -20.06 -28.06 35.99
N GLU A 412 -20.10 -29.38 36.18
CA GLU A 412 -18.98 -30.19 36.70
C GLU A 412 -18.04 -30.71 35.61
N GLY A 413 -18.32 -30.43 34.33
CA GLY A 413 -17.44 -30.75 33.20
C GLY A 413 -17.96 -31.82 32.25
N LEU A 414 -19.07 -32.50 32.55
CA LEU A 414 -19.64 -33.53 31.68
C LEU A 414 -20.32 -32.94 30.43
N ARG A 415 -20.55 -33.78 29.42
CA ARG A 415 -21.37 -33.42 28.25
C ARG A 415 -22.84 -33.69 28.52
N THR A 416 -23.70 -32.80 28.02
CA THR A 416 -25.15 -33.00 28.06
C THR A 416 -25.60 -34.02 27.01
N ASP A 417 -26.68 -34.75 27.29
CA ASP A 417 -27.27 -35.70 26.33
C ASP A 417 -28.27 -35.01 25.39
N ASP A 418 -27.91 -34.89 24.11
CA ASP A 418 -28.76 -34.37 23.03
C ASP A 418 -30.13 -35.06 22.97
N ALA A 419 -30.20 -36.36 23.27
CA ALA A 419 -31.44 -37.13 23.26
C ALA A 419 -32.37 -36.76 24.43
N VAL A 420 -31.87 -36.05 25.44
CA VAL A 420 -32.64 -35.45 26.53
C VAL A 420 -32.99 -34.00 26.21
N LEU A 421 -32.01 -33.20 25.78
CA LEU A 421 -32.17 -31.76 25.51
C LEU A 421 -33.06 -31.48 24.28
N HIS A 422 -32.96 -32.31 23.24
CA HIS A 422 -33.58 -32.07 21.93
C HIS A 422 -34.72 -33.06 21.59
N ARG A 423 -35.41 -33.62 22.59
CA ARG A 423 -36.60 -34.48 22.40
C ARG A 423 -37.68 -33.75 21.60
N GLY A 424 -38.14 -34.36 20.50
CA GLY A 424 -39.15 -33.78 19.61
C GLY A 424 -38.60 -33.14 18.34
N GLY A 425 -37.27 -33.04 18.17
CA GLY A 425 -36.63 -32.49 16.98
C GLY A 425 -35.64 -31.38 17.30
N ARG A 426 -34.78 -31.02 16.34
CA ARG A 426 -33.84 -29.91 16.48
C ARG A 426 -34.50 -28.62 15.95
N PRO A 427 -34.77 -27.61 16.80
CA PRO A 427 -35.23 -26.30 16.34
C PRO A 427 -34.16 -25.63 15.47
N ARG A 428 -34.45 -24.47 14.88
CA ARG A 428 -33.44 -23.70 14.13
C ARG A 428 -32.53 -22.92 15.09
N ARG A 429 -31.28 -22.70 14.68
CA ARG A 429 -30.39 -21.78 15.41
C ARG A 429 -30.89 -20.34 15.27
N LEU A 430 -30.76 -19.56 16.35
CA LEU A 430 -31.11 -18.15 16.39
C LEU A 430 -29.96 -17.27 15.88
N ALA A 431 -30.30 -16.23 15.13
CA ALA A 431 -29.42 -15.10 14.88
C ALA A 431 -29.57 -14.03 15.96
N GLY A 432 -28.53 -13.22 16.15
CA GLY A 432 -28.60 -11.99 16.94
C GLY A 432 -28.53 -12.17 18.47
N LEU A 433 -28.17 -13.36 18.97
CA LEU A 433 -27.80 -13.51 20.37
C LEU A 433 -26.49 -12.76 20.67
N PRO A 434 -26.32 -12.20 21.87
CA PRO A 434 -25.05 -11.60 22.29
C PRO A 434 -23.85 -12.55 22.07
N THR A 435 -22.74 -11.98 21.62
CA THR A 435 -21.45 -12.68 21.44
C THR A 435 -20.59 -12.57 22.70
N TYR A 436 -19.44 -13.25 22.70
CA TYR A 436 -18.53 -13.30 23.85
C TYR A 436 -18.06 -11.90 24.29
N PRO A 437 -18.14 -11.57 25.60
CA PRO A 437 -17.64 -10.29 26.12
C PRO A 437 -16.13 -10.34 26.32
N PHE A 438 -15.37 -10.03 25.27
CA PHE A 438 -13.91 -9.89 25.38
C PHE A 438 -13.55 -8.84 26.43
N ALA A 439 -12.51 -9.11 27.23
CA ALA A 439 -12.05 -8.20 28.26
C ALA A 439 -11.60 -6.88 27.63
N HIS A 440 -11.98 -5.76 28.25
CA HIS A 440 -11.45 -4.44 27.92
C HIS A 440 -10.09 -4.26 28.60
N GLY A 441 -9.10 -5.04 28.19
CA GLY A 441 -7.71 -4.77 28.54
C GLY A 441 -7.26 -3.54 27.76
N ARG A 442 -6.81 -2.49 28.44
CA ARG A 442 -5.81 -1.63 27.81
C ARG A 442 -4.56 -2.50 27.77
N ASP A 443 -4.35 -3.20 26.66
CA ASP A 443 -2.99 -3.58 26.31
C ASP A 443 -2.27 -2.24 26.13
N GLU A 444 -1.62 -1.79 27.20
CA GLU A 444 -0.58 -0.79 27.16
C GLU A 444 0.62 -1.40 26.41
N ALA A 445 0.41 -1.81 25.15
CA ALA A 445 1.43 -1.62 24.16
C ALA A 445 1.69 -0.11 24.19
N ARG A 446 2.69 0.27 25.00
CA ARG A 446 3.10 1.65 25.28
C ARG A 446 2.84 2.48 24.04
N ALA A 447 1.71 3.19 24.06
CA ALA A 447 1.50 4.26 23.13
C ALA A 447 2.61 5.23 23.49
N ILE A 448 3.63 5.28 22.64
CA ILE A 448 4.54 6.42 22.59
C ILE A 448 3.59 7.59 22.45
N GLY A 449 3.38 8.31 23.55
CA GLY A 449 2.46 9.45 23.57
C GLY A 449 2.91 10.41 22.48
N ALA A 450 1.99 11.28 22.02
CA ALA A 450 2.36 12.36 21.11
C ALA A 450 3.59 13.18 21.59
N ASP A 451 3.92 13.13 22.90
CA ASP A 451 5.13 13.67 23.52
C ASP A 451 6.43 12.91 23.22
N GLU A 452 6.39 11.61 22.90
CA GLU A 452 7.59 10.78 22.76
C GLU A 452 8.01 10.63 21.28
N ALA A 453 7.10 10.83 20.32
CA ALA A 453 7.45 11.21 18.93
C ALA A 453 8.03 12.62 18.84
N ALA A 454 7.71 13.49 19.80
CA ALA A 454 8.41 14.77 20.00
C ALA A 454 9.78 14.61 20.72
N ALA A 455 10.11 13.41 21.23
CA ALA A 455 11.33 13.15 22.00
C ALA A 455 12.45 12.42 21.21
N ASP A 456 12.16 11.81 20.05
CA ASP A 456 13.19 11.27 19.15
C ASP A 456 13.44 12.22 17.96
N PRO A 457 14.46 13.08 18.06
CA PRO A 457 14.68 14.10 17.06
C PRO A 457 15.13 13.49 15.72
N VAL A 458 15.73 12.29 15.71
CA VAL A 458 16.19 11.62 14.48
C VAL A 458 15.00 11.10 13.69
N LEU A 459 14.02 10.47 14.36
CA LEU A 459 12.79 10.03 13.73
C LEU A 459 11.93 11.21 13.26
N ALA A 460 11.86 12.30 14.04
CA ALA A 460 11.17 13.53 13.63
C ALA A 460 11.82 14.18 12.39
N LEU A 461 13.14 14.04 12.23
CA LEU A 461 13.83 14.52 11.04
C LEU A 461 13.55 13.62 9.83
N VAL A 462 13.67 12.30 9.99
CA VAL A 462 13.43 11.34 8.90
C VAL A 462 11.98 11.40 8.41
N ALA A 463 11.03 11.70 9.31
CA ALA A 463 9.64 11.99 8.97
C ALA A 463 9.49 13.08 7.89
N GLY A 464 10.33 14.11 7.93
CA GLY A 464 10.32 15.21 6.97
C GLY A 464 10.80 14.84 5.57
N PHE A 465 11.45 13.69 5.41
CA PHE A 465 11.98 13.19 4.14
C PHE A 465 11.24 11.94 3.62
N SER A 466 10.31 11.39 4.40
CA SER A 466 9.48 10.23 4.06
C SER A 466 8.29 10.64 3.19
N LYS A 467 7.96 9.83 2.15
CA LYS A 467 6.72 10.01 1.35
C LYS A 467 5.44 9.92 2.20
N HIS A 468 5.57 9.41 3.43
CA HIS A 468 4.47 9.18 4.38
C HIS A 468 4.70 9.90 5.71
N GLY A 469 5.41 11.03 5.79
CA GLY A 469 5.55 11.79 7.05
C GLY A 469 6.07 10.97 8.26
N GLY A 470 5.68 11.38 9.48
CA GLY A 470 6.16 10.80 10.76
C GLY A 470 5.36 9.66 11.39
N ALA A 471 4.21 9.26 10.82
CA ALA A 471 3.40 8.19 11.40
C ALA A 471 3.69 6.86 10.73
N GLY A 472 3.91 5.83 11.56
CA GLY A 472 4.39 4.53 11.11
C GLY A 472 5.90 4.46 10.90
N LEU A 473 6.66 5.44 11.43
CA LEU A 473 8.09 5.31 11.66
C LEU A 473 8.31 4.41 12.89
N ASP A 474 8.39 3.11 12.64
CA ASP A 474 8.87 2.17 13.64
C ASP A 474 10.37 1.93 13.42
N ALA A 475 11.14 1.85 14.50
CA ALA A 475 12.54 1.47 14.52
C ALA A 475 12.81 0.13 13.79
N THR A 476 11.79 -0.71 13.60
CA THR A 476 11.92 -1.98 12.87
C THR A 476 11.67 -1.86 11.35
N ARG A 477 11.17 -0.73 10.87
CA ARG A 477 10.70 -0.59 9.49
C ARG A 477 11.85 -0.38 8.49
N PRO A 478 11.80 -1.04 7.32
CA PRO A 478 12.87 -0.88 6.34
C PRO A 478 13.03 0.54 5.82
N LEU A 479 14.25 1.07 5.72
CA LEU A 479 14.51 2.43 5.24
C LEU A 479 14.04 2.61 3.78
N ALA A 480 14.19 1.57 2.96
CA ALA A 480 13.69 1.52 1.59
C ALA A 480 12.14 1.61 1.50
N ALA A 481 11.42 1.22 2.55
CA ALA A 481 9.95 1.24 2.58
C ALA A 481 9.35 2.63 2.90
N LEU A 482 10.20 3.64 3.09
CA LEU A 482 9.81 5.03 3.36
C LEU A 482 9.65 5.87 2.08
N GLY A 483 9.97 5.30 0.92
CA GLY A 483 9.94 6.01 -0.36
C GLY A 483 11.00 7.11 -0.48
N ILE A 484 12.04 7.06 0.36
CA ILE A 484 13.16 8.00 0.33
C ILE A 484 14.07 7.58 -0.84
N ASP A 485 14.00 8.30 -1.95
CA ASP A 485 14.84 8.08 -3.13
C ASP A 485 16.29 8.58 -2.91
N SER A 486 17.18 8.36 -3.89
CA SER A 486 18.59 8.72 -3.77
C SER A 486 18.83 10.23 -3.55
N LEU A 487 17.94 11.11 -4.03
CA LEU A 487 18.03 12.56 -3.83
C LEU A 487 17.49 12.97 -2.46
N LEU A 488 16.36 12.41 -2.03
CA LEU A 488 15.84 12.59 -0.67
C LEU A 488 16.79 11.99 0.38
N MET A 489 17.48 10.90 0.07
CA MET A 489 18.53 10.35 0.93
C MET A 489 19.65 11.37 1.12
N MET A 490 20.17 11.98 0.05
CA MET A 490 21.21 13.02 0.16
C MET A 490 20.79 14.18 1.06
N GLN A 491 19.56 14.66 0.90
CA GLN A 491 19.00 15.75 1.70
C GLN A 491 18.77 15.31 3.15
N LEU A 492 18.33 14.08 3.38
CA LEU A 492 18.18 13.49 4.71
C LEU A 492 19.53 13.39 5.41
N VAL A 493 20.58 12.91 4.73
CA VAL A 493 21.91 12.81 5.31
C VAL A 493 22.44 14.21 5.69
N GLU A 494 22.21 15.21 4.84
CA GLU A 494 22.57 16.62 5.12
C GLU A 494 21.77 17.20 6.29
N ALA A 495 20.48 16.89 6.36
CA ALA A 495 19.62 17.32 7.44
C ALA A 495 20.03 16.67 8.77
N ILE A 496 20.46 15.39 8.74
CA ILE A 496 20.96 14.67 9.91
C ILE A 496 22.26 15.32 10.39
N GLU A 497 23.19 15.58 9.48
CA GLU A 497 24.46 16.23 9.81
C GLU A 497 24.24 17.63 10.38
N ARG A 498 23.35 18.43 9.77
CA ARG A 498 23.01 19.78 10.21
C ARG A 498 22.31 19.81 11.57
N ARG A 499 21.46 18.82 11.84
CA ARG A 499 20.64 18.77 13.07
C ARG A 499 21.35 18.09 14.23
N PHE A 500 22.17 17.08 13.96
CA PHE A 500 22.77 16.18 14.96
C PHE A 500 24.29 16.24 15.03
N GLY A 501 24.97 16.88 14.08
CA GLY A 501 26.45 16.95 14.06
C GLY A 501 27.11 15.59 13.78
N VAL A 502 26.37 14.66 13.17
CA VAL A 502 26.83 13.31 12.85
C VAL A 502 27.05 13.22 11.34
N ALA A 503 28.28 12.93 10.94
CA ALA A 503 28.63 12.72 9.54
C ALA A 503 28.25 11.29 9.11
N LEU A 504 27.16 11.17 8.35
CA LEU A 504 26.75 9.92 7.70
C LEU A 504 27.07 9.96 6.20
N THR A 505 27.31 8.79 5.60
CA THR A 505 27.48 8.63 4.14
C THR A 505 26.26 7.99 3.48
N LEU A 506 26.19 8.00 2.15
CA LEU A 506 25.09 7.36 1.42
C LEU A 506 25.08 5.84 1.60
N ASP A 507 26.25 5.21 1.71
CA ASP A 507 26.35 3.78 2.04
C ASP A 507 25.88 3.51 3.48
N ASP A 508 26.16 4.41 4.42
CA ASP A 508 25.71 4.24 5.81
C ASP A 508 24.18 4.21 5.91
N LEU A 509 23.47 5.06 5.17
CA LEU A 509 22.01 4.97 5.07
C LEU A 509 21.56 3.75 4.28
N ALA A 510 22.20 3.44 3.15
CA ALA A 510 21.80 2.30 2.31
C ALA A 510 21.92 0.94 3.01
N ARG A 511 22.78 0.84 4.03
CA ARG A 511 22.97 -0.35 4.87
C ARG A 511 22.11 -0.37 6.12
N CYS A 512 21.50 0.76 6.52
CA CYS A 512 20.49 0.74 7.57
C CYS A 512 19.28 0.02 6.98
N VAL A 513 19.13 -1.25 7.35
CA VAL A 513 17.97 -2.03 6.98
C VAL A 513 16.77 -1.34 7.59
N THR A 514 16.85 -0.92 8.86
CA THR A 514 15.73 -0.30 9.57
C THR A 514 15.98 1.14 10.04
N LEU A 515 14.90 1.87 10.35
CA LEU A 515 14.96 3.19 10.99
C LEU A 515 15.65 3.18 12.37
N GLY A 516 15.54 2.09 13.11
CA GLY A 516 16.16 1.90 14.41
C GLY A 516 17.67 1.82 14.30
N GLU A 517 18.18 1.14 13.28
CA GLU A 517 19.61 1.12 12.99
C GLU A 517 20.13 2.52 12.61
N LEU A 518 19.37 3.29 11.82
CA LEU A 518 19.72 4.68 11.51
C LEU A 518 19.71 5.56 12.77
N ARG A 519 18.65 5.45 13.59
CA ARG A 519 18.53 6.17 14.87
C ARG A 519 19.70 5.86 15.78
N ASP A 520 19.94 4.58 16.06
CA ASP A 520 20.98 4.13 16.97
C ASP A 520 22.36 4.56 16.47
N ARG A 521 22.56 4.60 15.16
CA ARG A 521 23.81 5.07 14.55
C ARG A 521 24.00 6.58 14.64
N VAL A 522 22.93 7.36 14.50
CA VAL A 522 22.97 8.82 14.75
C VAL A 522 23.20 9.11 16.22
N LEU A 523 22.58 8.34 17.13
CA LEU A 523 22.72 8.54 18.57
C LEU A 523 24.06 8.01 19.13
N ALA A 524 24.64 6.96 18.52
CA ALA A 524 25.94 6.40 18.90
C ALA A 524 27.14 7.08 18.23
N GLY A 525 26.90 7.93 17.23
CA GLY A 525 27.94 8.52 16.39
C GLY A 525 28.89 9.44 17.16
N GLU A 526 30.20 9.20 16.97
CA GLU A 526 31.28 10.10 17.40
C GLU A 526 30.99 11.52 16.88
N ARG A 527 30.68 12.44 17.80
CA ARG A 527 30.54 13.86 17.48
C ARG A 527 31.79 14.29 16.74
N VAL A 528 31.61 14.89 15.56
CA VAL A 528 32.71 15.49 14.82
C VAL A 528 33.36 16.53 15.73
N SER A 529 34.61 16.30 16.10
CA SER A 529 35.43 17.20 16.92
C SER A 529 35.38 18.62 16.35
N ASP A 530 35.27 19.62 17.23
CA ASP A 530 35.13 21.08 17.03
C ASP A 530 35.90 21.69 15.84
N THR A 531 35.51 21.37 14.61
CA THR A 531 35.94 22.08 13.40
C THR A 531 34.76 22.11 12.42
N PRO A 532 34.31 23.28 11.97
CA PRO A 532 33.15 23.38 11.10
C PRO A 532 33.57 22.98 9.69
N THR A 533 33.01 21.92 9.12
CA THR A 533 33.07 21.76 7.67
C THR A 533 31.73 21.30 7.14
N GLN A 534 30.93 22.29 6.77
CA GLN A 534 29.96 22.22 5.68
C GLN A 534 30.31 21.09 4.70
N ARG A 535 29.36 20.18 4.42
CA ARG A 535 29.47 19.25 3.30
C ARG A 535 30.00 19.98 2.09
N ASP A 536 31.05 19.43 1.49
CA ASP A 536 31.61 19.98 0.28
C ASP A 536 30.58 19.80 -0.85
N PRO A 537 30.03 20.88 -1.43
CA PRO A 537 28.89 20.82 -2.33
C PRO A 537 29.21 20.10 -3.65
N VAL A 538 30.49 19.77 -3.88
CA VAL A 538 30.94 19.05 -5.08
C VAL A 538 31.54 17.68 -4.78
N PHE A 539 31.65 17.24 -3.52
CA PHE A 539 32.31 15.98 -3.16
C PHE A 539 31.41 15.07 -2.34
N GLU A 540 31.18 13.86 -2.85
CA GLU A 540 30.35 12.82 -2.24
C GLU A 540 31.20 11.64 -1.76
N ILE A 541 30.85 11.12 -0.58
CA ILE A 541 31.34 9.82 -0.11
C ILE A 541 30.25 8.79 -0.42
N LEU A 542 30.47 7.97 -1.44
CA LEU A 542 29.54 6.92 -1.85
C LEU A 542 29.70 5.64 -1.02
N GLN A 543 30.92 5.39 -0.49
CA GLN A 543 31.28 4.32 0.44
C GLN A 543 32.48 4.79 1.29
N SER A 544 32.40 4.76 2.62
CA SER A 544 33.46 5.21 3.53
C SER A 544 34.33 4.10 4.13
N ARG A 545 33.85 2.86 4.12
CA ARG A 545 34.51 1.69 4.71
C ARG A 545 35.70 1.23 3.89
N GLY A 546 36.64 0.62 4.59
CA GLY A 546 37.84 0.05 4.00
C GLY A 546 39.10 0.77 4.45
N ARG A 547 40.20 0.01 4.55
CA ARG A 547 41.52 0.54 4.89
C ARG A 547 42.40 0.75 3.66
N ARG A 548 41.91 0.36 2.48
CA ARG A 548 42.60 0.56 1.19
C ARG A 548 42.57 2.04 0.80
N SER A 549 43.37 2.40 -0.21
CA SER A 549 43.30 3.76 -0.78
C SER A 549 41.98 3.98 -1.51
N PRO A 550 41.36 5.17 -1.35
CA PRO A 550 40.06 5.46 -1.91
C PRO A 550 40.10 5.49 -3.44
N ALA A 551 39.03 5.01 -4.07
CA ALA A 551 38.73 5.27 -5.47
C ALA A 551 37.89 6.56 -5.57
N VAL A 552 38.19 7.41 -6.55
CA VAL A 552 37.48 8.69 -6.76
C VAL A 552 36.99 8.78 -8.19
N TRP A 553 35.67 8.95 -8.36
CA TRP A 553 35.04 9.02 -9.68
C TRP A 553 34.40 10.39 -9.96
N PHE A 554 34.40 10.85 -11.21
CA PHE A 554 33.90 12.19 -11.58
C PHE A 554 32.59 12.11 -12.36
N HIS A 555 31.68 13.07 -12.15
CA HIS A 555 30.37 13.12 -12.80
C HIS A 555 30.44 13.14 -14.34
N GLY A 556 29.41 12.60 -14.99
CA GLY A 556 29.18 12.75 -16.43
C GLY A 556 28.56 14.11 -16.80
N SER A 557 28.10 14.26 -18.04
CA SER A 557 27.52 15.52 -18.53
C SER A 557 26.30 15.98 -17.73
N MET A 558 25.49 15.03 -17.25
CA MET A 558 24.31 15.33 -16.40
C MET A 558 24.67 15.87 -15.00
N GLY A 559 25.96 15.86 -14.61
CA GLY A 559 26.44 16.44 -13.35
C GLY A 559 26.23 15.58 -12.10
N THR A 560 25.41 14.55 -12.20
CA THR A 560 25.08 13.59 -11.14
C THR A 560 26.14 12.49 -11.01
N VAL A 561 26.28 11.91 -9.80
CA VAL A 561 27.19 10.80 -9.49
C VAL A 561 26.45 9.52 -9.11
N GLN A 562 25.12 9.54 -9.13
CA GLN A 562 24.26 8.45 -8.68
C GLN A 562 24.42 7.18 -9.52
N ALA A 563 24.80 7.32 -10.79
CA ALA A 563 25.17 6.20 -11.65
C ALA A 563 26.30 5.32 -11.08
N TYR A 564 27.09 5.83 -10.12
CA TYR A 564 28.19 5.09 -9.50
C TYR A 564 27.80 4.35 -8.22
N LEU A 565 26.58 4.52 -7.68
CA LEU A 565 26.16 3.84 -6.44
C LEU A 565 26.18 2.32 -6.59
N GLY A 566 25.66 1.80 -7.72
CA GLY A 566 25.71 0.37 -8.01
C GLY A 566 27.15 -0.15 -8.08
N LEU A 567 28.05 0.62 -8.73
CA LEU A 567 29.46 0.27 -8.86
C LEU A 567 30.17 0.25 -7.49
N ALA A 568 29.97 1.28 -6.67
CA ALA A 568 30.55 1.37 -5.33
C ALA A 568 30.12 0.18 -4.45
N ARG A 569 28.84 -0.21 -4.50
CA ARG A 569 28.33 -1.39 -3.78
C ARG A 569 28.96 -2.69 -4.28
N ALA A 570 29.05 -2.88 -5.61
CA ALA A 570 29.57 -4.09 -6.21
C ALA A 570 31.10 -4.29 -6.01
N ILE A 571 31.85 -3.19 -5.81
CA ILE A 571 33.27 -3.25 -5.46
C ILE A 571 33.49 -3.81 -4.04
N GLY A 572 32.56 -3.58 -3.11
CA GLY A 572 32.64 -4.06 -1.72
C GLY A 572 33.22 -3.04 -0.73
N ASP A 573 33.22 -3.37 0.56
CA ASP A 573 33.54 -2.45 1.68
C ASP A 573 35.02 -2.41 2.09
N GLU A 574 35.90 -3.05 1.33
CA GLU A 574 37.35 -2.96 1.55
C GLU A 574 37.97 -1.67 0.98
N VAL A 575 37.29 -1.01 0.04
CA VAL A 575 37.78 0.16 -0.69
C VAL A 575 36.80 1.33 -0.49
N PRO A 576 37.24 2.43 0.15
CA PRO A 576 36.44 3.64 0.19
C PRO A 576 36.22 4.17 -1.24
N PHE A 577 34.99 4.57 -1.57
CA PHE A 577 34.60 5.04 -2.89
C PHE A 577 33.96 6.42 -2.80
N HIS A 578 34.60 7.40 -3.42
CA HIS A 578 34.17 8.79 -3.42
C HIS A 578 33.85 9.25 -4.83
N ALA A 579 33.08 10.32 -4.96
CA ALA A 579 32.80 10.92 -6.26
C ALA A 579 32.71 12.44 -6.22
N PHE A 580 33.01 13.09 -7.34
CA PHE A 580 32.78 14.51 -7.52
C PHE A 580 31.52 14.76 -8.35
N GLN A 581 30.57 15.49 -7.78
CA GLN A 581 29.40 16.00 -8.49
C GLN A 581 29.65 17.41 -9.05
N SER A 582 28.85 17.79 -10.04
CA SER A 582 29.00 19.11 -10.65
C SER A 582 28.63 20.23 -9.68
N ARG A 583 29.38 21.34 -9.76
CA ARG A 583 29.02 22.59 -9.06
C ARG A 583 27.65 23.09 -9.56
N GLY A 584 26.86 23.64 -8.65
CA GLY A 584 25.51 24.17 -8.95
C GLY A 584 24.41 23.11 -9.00
N LEU A 585 24.74 21.83 -8.83
CA LEU A 585 23.73 20.78 -8.66
C LEU A 585 23.13 20.80 -7.25
N ARG A 586 23.97 21.12 -6.25
CA ARG A 586 23.57 21.41 -4.87
C ARG A 586 23.86 22.87 -4.54
N GLY A 587 22.88 23.55 -3.94
CA GLY A 587 22.97 24.96 -3.59
C GLY A 587 22.74 25.92 -4.76
N GLU A 588 22.98 27.20 -4.51
CA GLU A 588 22.71 28.31 -5.45
C GLU A 588 23.95 28.71 -6.28
N ASP A 589 25.05 27.96 -6.15
CA ASP A 589 26.28 28.22 -6.89
C ASP A 589 26.06 28.11 -8.41
N ALA A 590 26.67 29.02 -9.18
CA ALA A 590 26.70 28.88 -10.62
C ALA A 590 27.55 27.67 -11.05
N PRO A 591 27.11 26.87 -12.05
CA PRO A 591 27.92 25.80 -12.61
C PRO A 591 29.13 26.37 -13.35
N LEU A 592 30.22 25.61 -13.37
CA LEU A 592 31.39 25.92 -14.20
C LEU A 592 31.11 25.47 -15.64
N ALA A 593 31.68 26.17 -16.62
CA ALA A 593 31.54 25.83 -18.04
C ALA A 593 32.89 25.62 -18.74
N ASP A 594 33.98 25.51 -17.96
CA ASP A 594 35.32 25.14 -18.42
C ASP A 594 35.82 23.89 -17.68
N LEU A 595 36.28 22.90 -18.43
CA LEU A 595 36.67 21.60 -17.87
C LEU A 595 37.96 21.68 -17.06
N GLY A 596 38.89 22.55 -17.45
CA GLY A 596 40.13 22.80 -16.73
C GLY A 596 39.87 23.43 -15.35
N GLU A 597 38.95 24.39 -15.28
CA GLU A 597 38.50 25.00 -14.02
C GLU A 597 37.78 24.00 -13.11
N MET A 598 36.93 23.14 -13.68
CA MET A 598 36.30 22.03 -12.93
C MET A 598 37.37 21.11 -12.35
N ALA A 599 38.31 20.65 -13.17
CA ALA A 599 39.39 19.78 -12.75
C ALA A 599 40.30 20.45 -11.71
N ALA A 600 40.55 21.77 -11.81
CA ALA A 600 41.32 22.52 -10.83
C ALA A 600 40.59 22.66 -9.48
N LEU A 601 39.26 22.83 -9.51
CA LEU A 601 38.46 22.75 -8.30
C LEU A 601 38.59 21.37 -7.64
N TYR A 602 38.39 20.30 -8.40
CA TYR A 602 38.41 18.94 -7.86
C TYR A 602 39.80 18.51 -7.39
N THR A 603 40.85 18.86 -8.13
CA THR A 603 42.25 18.63 -7.74
C THR A 603 42.56 19.31 -6.41
N ARG A 604 42.20 20.59 -6.23
CA ARG A 604 42.40 21.29 -4.94
C ARG A 604 41.67 20.59 -3.80
N ARG A 605 40.42 20.15 -4.02
CA ARG A 605 39.62 19.43 -3.01
C ARG A 605 40.19 18.05 -2.69
N LEU A 606 40.81 17.36 -3.65
CA LEU A 606 41.50 16.08 -3.44
C LEU A 606 42.78 16.25 -2.64
N LEU A 607 43.63 17.21 -3.02
CA LEU A 607 44.89 17.50 -2.34
C LEU A 607 44.66 17.87 -0.88
N ALA A 608 43.65 18.70 -0.60
CA ALA A 608 43.30 19.09 0.76
C ALA A 608 42.88 17.89 1.64
N ARG A 609 42.29 16.84 1.03
CA ARG A 609 41.81 15.65 1.74
C ARG A 609 42.86 14.55 1.87
N GLN A 610 43.86 14.53 1.00
CA GLN A 610 44.96 13.58 1.05
C GLN A 610 46.29 14.36 1.09
N PRO A 611 46.65 14.95 2.25
CA PRO A 611 47.91 15.68 2.40
C PRO A 611 49.13 14.75 2.34
N ASP A 612 48.96 13.45 2.62
CA ASP A 612 50.03 12.46 2.51
C ASP A 612 50.45 12.26 1.05
N GLU A 613 51.63 12.79 0.71
CA GLU A 613 52.21 12.74 -0.63
C GLU A 613 52.60 11.33 -1.07
N SER A 614 52.80 10.38 -0.13
CA SER A 614 53.18 9.01 -0.43
C SER A 614 52.04 8.16 -1.01
N ARG A 615 50.79 8.56 -0.77
CA ARG A 615 49.60 7.84 -1.24
C ARG A 615 49.26 8.24 -2.68
N ALA A 616 49.13 7.23 -3.53
CA ALA A 616 48.70 7.40 -4.91
C ALA A 616 47.17 7.50 -5.03
N PHE A 617 46.70 8.23 -6.04
CA PHE A 617 45.27 8.39 -6.34
C PHE A 617 44.77 7.31 -7.32
N ARG A 618 43.51 6.91 -7.17
CA ARG A 618 42.82 5.97 -8.06
C ARG A 618 41.60 6.67 -8.62
N LEU A 619 41.61 6.97 -9.92
CA LEU A 619 40.64 7.86 -10.54
C LEU A 619 39.80 7.13 -11.58
N GLY A 620 38.56 7.59 -11.78
CA GLY A 620 37.74 7.08 -12.88
C GLY A 620 36.55 7.96 -13.25
N GLY A 621 35.85 7.60 -14.32
CA GLY A 621 34.62 8.27 -14.68
C GLY A 621 33.98 7.74 -15.96
N TYR A 622 32.66 7.91 -16.03
CA TYR A 622 31.81 7.57 -17.17
C TYR A 622 31.48 8.82 -17.98
N SER A 623 31.48 8.69 -19.31
CA SER A 623 31.22 9.80 -20.23
C SER A 623 32.21 10.95 -19.99
N GLN A 624 31.72 12.19 -19.87
CA GLN A 624 32.53 13.36 -19.48
C GLN A 624 33.33 13.16 -18.17
N GLY A 625 32.89 12.27 -17.28
CA GLY A 625 33.64 11.95 -16.06
C GLY A 625 35.04 11.41 -16.35
N GLY A 626 35.23 10.70 -17.47
CA GLY A 626 36.56 10.26 -17.89
C GLY A 626 37.45 11.41 -18.37
N LEU A 627 36.88 12.46 -18.98
CA LEU A 627 37.62 13.69 -19.33
C LEU A 627 38.14 14.37 -18.08
N LEU A 628 37.28 14.52 -17.07
CA LEU A 628 37.63 15.09 -15.78
C LEU A 628 38.67 14.22 -15.06
N ALA A 629 38.51 12.90 -15.05
CA ALA A 629 39.48 11.99 -14.46
C ALA A 629 40.87 12.11 -15.12
N TYR A 630 40.91 12.23 -16.45
CA TYR A 630 42.13 12.45 -17.20
C TYR A 630 42.78 13.80 -16.87
N GLU A 631 42.02 14.90 -16.90
CA GLU A 631 42.57 16.24 -16.61
C GLU A 631 43.00 16.39 -15.14
N VAL A 632 42.23 15.84 -14.19
CA VAL A 632 42.63 15.77 -12.78
C VAL A 632 43.90 14.93 -12.61
N THR A 633 44.05 13.83 -13.36
CA THR A 633 45.31 13.06 -13.39
C THR A 633 46.48 13.94 -13.82
N ARG A 634 46.30 14.71 -14.90
CA ARG A 634 47.32 15.64 -15.40
C ARG A 634 47.72 16.68 -14.35
N GLN A 635 46.73 17.31 -13.72
CA GLN A 635 46.97 18.35 -12.71
C GLN A 635 47.59 17.81 -11.43
N LEU A 636 47.21 16.59 -10.99
CA LEU A 636 47.87 15.91 -9.87
C LEU A 636 49.33 15.58 -10.18
N GLN A 637 49.63 15.09 -11.39
CA GLN A 637 51.01 14.83 -11.81
C GLN A 637 51.85 16.11 -11.87
N LEU A 638 51.30 17.21 -12.39
CA LEU A 638 51.95 18.53 -12.36
C LEU A 638 52.21 19.02 -10.93
N ALA A 639 51.33 18.67 -9.98
CA ALA A 639 51.51 18.93 -8.55
C ALA A 639 52.43 17.91 -7.86
N GLY A 640 53.13 17.05 -8.60
CA GLY A 640 54.06 16.05 -8.06
C GLY A 640 53.38 14.85 -7.39
N ARG A 641 52.07 14.68 -7.57
CA ARG A 641 51.31 13.58 -6.95
C ARG A 641 51.15 12.40 -7.88
N ARG A 642 51.22 11.20 -7.30
CA ARG A 642 51.15 9.93 -8.04
C ARG A 642 49.70 9.52 -8.29
N VAL A 643 49.39 9.07 -9.51
CA VAL A 643 48.12 8.42 -9.84
C VAL A 643 48.41 6.95 -10.21
N GLU A 644 47.79 6.02 -9.48
CA GLU A 644 47.99 4.58 -9.63
C GLU A 644 47.14 3.99 -10.76
N SER A 645 45.88 4.42 -10.89
CA SER A 645 44.95 3.88 -11.88
C SER A 645 44.02 4.96 -12.44
N LEU A 646 43.65 4.82 -13.71
CA LEU A 646 42.68 5.66 -14.41
C LEU A 646 41.66 4.79 -15.16
N VAL A 647 40.39 4.84 -14.77
CA VAL A 647 39.30 4.09 -15.42
C VAL A 647 38.42 5.03 -16.23
N MET A 648 38.30 4.80 -17.52
CA MET A 648 37.53 5.63 -18.45
C MET A 648 36.42 4.78 -19.08
N VAL A 649 35.16 5.11 -18.83
CA VAL A 649 34.01 4.38 -19.36
C VAL A 649 33.33 5.21 -20.44
N ASP A 650 33.41 4.74 -21.68
CA ASP A 650 32.83 5.32 -22.89
C ASP A 650 33.04 6.84 -22.98
N THR A 651 34.28 7.27 -22.70
CA THR A 651 34.66 8.68 -22.62
C THR A 651 34.79 9.26 -24.04
N PRO A 652 33.91 10.18 -24.46
CA PRO A 652 33.96 10.72 -25.81
C PRO A 652 35.24 11.54 -26.01
N TYR A 653 35.82 11.45 -27.20
CA TYR A 653 36.85 12.39 -27.65
C TYR A 653 36.17 13.41 -28.57
N ALA A 654 35.83 14.58 -28.02
CA ALA A 654 35.20 15.64 -28.80
C ALA A 654 36.22 16.30 -29.74
N TYR A 655 35.88 16.40 -31.01
CA TYR A 655 36.59 17.21 -31.99
C TYR A 655 35.92 18.58 -31.99
N GLY A 656 36.69 19.67 -32.06
CA GLY A 656 36.24 21.07 -31.88
C GLY A 656 35.02 21.53 -32.70
N ASP A 657 34.50 20.71 -33.62
CA ASP A 657 33.27 20.90 -34.38
C ASP A 657 32.05 20.12 -33.85
N MET A 658 32.07 19.56 -32.63
CA MET A 658 30.85 18.99 -32.02
C MET A 658 29.89 20.12 -31.60
N ALA A 659 29.38 20.85 -32.57
CA ALA A 659 28.29 21.79 -32.39
C ALA A 659 26.99 21.00 -32.39
N LEU A 660 26.61 20.41 -31.24
CA LEU A 660 25.19 20.35 -30.95
C LEU A 660 24.69 21.79 -31.13
N LYS A 661 23.74 22.00 -32.04
CA LYS A 661 23.21 23.34 -32.29
C LYS A 661 22.70 23.89 -30.95
N ASP A 662 23.02 25.13 -30.62
CA ASP A 662 22.37 25.84 -29.51
C ASP A 662 20.99 26.26 -30.04
N ASP A 663 20.12 25.27 -30.23
CA ASP A 663 18.77 25.39 -30.76
C ASP A 663 17.75 24.72 -29.84
N ASP A 664 16.49 25.10 -30.03
CA ASP A 664 15.37 24.69 -29.18
C ASP A 664 15.20 23.16 -29.14
N ASP A 665 15.51 22.44 -30.23
CA ASP A 665 15.47 20.98 -30.27
C ASP A 665 16.49 20.34 -29.31
N THR A 666 17.70 20.89 -29.26
CA THR A 666 18.77 20.41 -28.38
C THR A 666 18.44 20.70 -26.90
N ASP A 667 17.89 21.87 -26.61
CA ASP A 667 17.45 22.23 -25.25
C ASP A 667 16.27 21.36 -24.80
N SER A 668 15.30 21.09 -25.68
CA SER A 668 14.16 20.20 -25.42
C SER A 668 14.60 18.76 -25.17
N LEU A 669 15.56 18.23 -25.93
CA LEU A 669 16.10 16.90 -25.69
C LEU A 669 16.87 16.83 -24.36
N ARG A 670 17.62 17.87 -24.00
CA ARG A 670 18.32 17.92 -22.70
C ARG A 670 17.34 17.94 -21.54
N LEU A 671 16.26 18.73 -21.63
CA LEU A 671 15.18 18.72 -20.63
C LEU A 671 14.56 17.32 -20.49
N ALA A 672 14.27 16.65 -21.62
CA ALA A 672 13.72 15.30 -21.61
C ALA A 672 14.68 14.28 -20.99
N ILE A 673 15.99 14.35 -21.28
CA ILE A 673 17.01 13.47 -20.68
C ILE A 673 17.14 13.73 -19.17
N VAL A 674 17.11 15.00 -18.73
CA VAL A 674 17.10 15.34 -17.30
C VAL A 674 15.90 14.72 -16.62
N TYR A 675 14.72 14.86 -17.21
CA TYR A 675 13.49 14.28 -16.69
C TYR A 675 13.54 12.74 -16.61
N VAL A 676 13.98 12.07 -17.67
CA VAL A 676 14.11 10.61 -17.71
C VAL A 676 15.15 10.12 -16.69
N ASN A 677 16.25 10.87 -16.49
CA ASN A 677 17.24 10.57 -15.46
C ASN A 677 16.61 10.69 -14.05
N LEU A 678 15.76 11.68 -13.83
CA LEU A 678 14.99 11.77 -12.58
C LEU A 678 14.02 10.58 -12.41
N LEU A 679 13.33 10.13 -13.46
CA LEU A 679 12.49 8.93 -13.40
C LEU A 679 13.31 7.68 -13.04
N LEU A 680 14.43 7.46 -13.74
CA LEU A 680 15.33 6.33 -13.52
C LEU A 680 15.90 6.32 -12.09
N MET A 681 16.32 7.47 -11.58
CA MET A 681 16.81 7.61 -10.21
C MET A 681 15.74 7.35 -9.14
N ASN A 682 14.46 7.45 -9.51
CA ASN A 682 13.31 7.21 -8.64
C ASN A 682 12.66 5.84 -8.88
N GLY A 683 13.16 5.04 -9.83
CA GLY A 683 12.54 3.78 -10.22
C GLY A 683 11.16 3.94 -10.86
N LEU A 684 10.88 5.09 -11.47
CA LEU A 684 9.55 5.40 -12.04
C LEU A 684 9.51 5.29 -13.58
N GLY A 685 10.60 4.83 -14.17
CA GLY A 685 10.74 4.74 -15.63
C GLY A 685 12.16 4.39 -16.04
N ASP A 686 12.38 4.33 -17.34
CA ASP A 686 13.68 4.08 -17.95
C ASP A 686 13.89 4.94 -19.20
N PHE A 687 14.99 4.72 -19.93
CA PHE A 687 15.29 5.53 -21.11
C PHE A 687 14.32 5.33 -22.29
N SER A 688 13.42 4.34 -22.25
CA SER A 688 12.34 4.18 -23.23
C SER A 688 11.25 5.26 -23.10
N ASP A 689 11.06 5.85 -21.92
CA ASP A 689 10.11 6.95 -21.69
C ASP A 689 10.47 8.20 -22.51
N LEU A 690 11.73 8.33 -22.93
CA LEU A 690 12.22 9.50 -23.66
C LEU A 690 11.45 9.73 -24.97
N ALA A 691 11.08 8.64 -25.67
CA ALA A 691 10.32 8.71 -26.91
C ALA A 691 8.89 9.24 -26.71
N GLU A 692 8.33 9.09 -25.51
CA GLU A 692 6.99 9.61 -25.18
C GLU A 692 7.02 11.11 -24.88
N VAL A 693 8.11 11.59 -24.26
CA VAL A 693 8.22 12.94 -23.72
C VAL A 693 9.00 13.90 -24.60
N HIS A 694 9.83 13.40 -25.52
CA HIS A 694 10.52 14.23 -26.51
C HIS A 694 9.89 14.05 -27.90
N ARG A 695 9.38 15.15 -28.47
CA ARG A 695 8.98 15.21 -29.88
C ARG A 695 9.75 16.35 -30.55
N PRO A 696 10.30 16.15 -31.76
CA PRO A 696 11.00 17.22 -32.48
C PRO A 696 10.11 18.46 -32.68
N GLY A 697 10.66 19.65 -32.50
CA GLY A 697 9.98 20.92 -32.74
C GLY A 697 9.12 21.48 -31.60
N ILE A 698 9.19 20.91 -30.38
CA ILE A 698 8.56 21.50 -29.19
C ILE A 698 9.46 22.57 -28.58
N ASP A 699 8.89 23.74 -28.27
CA ASP A 699 9.58 24.81 -27.53
C ASP A 699 9.94 24.33 -26.10
N PRO A 700 11.21 24.43 -25.67
CA PRO A 700 11.64 24.13 -24.30
C PRO A 700 10.75 24.76 -23.20
N ALA A 701 10.25 25.97 -23.44
CA ALA A 701 9.38 26.69 -22.50
C ALA A 701 8.00 26.02 -22.33
N GLU A 702 7.50 25.34 -23.36
CA GLU A 702 6.27 24.54 -23.30
C GLU A 702 6.53 23.12 -22.78
N LEU A 703 7.73 22.59 -23.03
CA LEU A 703 8.11 21.26 -22.62
C LEU A 703 8.26 21.13 -21.09
N LEU A 704 8.90 22.10 -20.42
CA LEU A 704 9.14 22.02 -18.98
C LEU A 704 7.83 21.85 -18.16
N PRO A 705 6.77 22.67 -18.33
CA PRO A 705 5.49 22.45 -17.66
C PRO A 705 4.87 21.08 -17.97
N ALA A 706 5.08 20.56 -19.19
CA ALA A 706 4.60 19.24 -19.58
C ALA A 706 5.37 18.12 -18.87
N LEU A 707 6.70 18.23 -18.76
CA LEU A 707 7.55 17.29 -18.02
C LEU A 707 7.27 17.34 -16.52
N VAL A 708 7.04 18.52 -15.96
CA VAL A 708 6.61 18.67 -14.57
C VAL A 708 5.30 17.93 -14.36
N ARG A 709 4.28 18.20 -15.18
CA ARG A 709 2.98 17.52 -15.07
C ARG A 709 3.12 16.00 -15.20
N ALA A 710 3.80 15.54 -16.26
CA ALA A 710 4.04 14.12 -16.49
C ALA A 710 4.81 13.46 -15.34
N GLY A 711 5.74 14.18 -14.72
CA GLY A 711 6.50 13.72 -13.57
C GLY A 711 5.65 13.57 -12.31
N ILE A 712 4.80 14.55 -12.03
CA ILE A 712 3.82 14.47 -10.94
C ILE A 712 2.84 13.32 -11.18
N ASP A 713 2.32 13.18 -12.40
CA ASP A 713 1.40 12.13 -12.78
C ASP A 713 2.04 10.73 -12.65
N ARG A 714 3.35 10.60 -12.93
CA ARG A 714 4.14 9.38 -12.73
C ARG A 714 4.60 9.15 -11.29
N GLY A 715 4.28 10.05 -10.34
CA GLY A 715 4.56 9.87 -8.92
C GLY A 715 5.93 10.35 -8.44
N LEU A 716 6.58 11.28 -9.16
CA LEU A 716 7.77 11.97 -8.65
C LEU A 716 7.40 12.76 -7.38
N PRO A 717 8.14 12.60 -6.26
CA PRO A 717 7.74 13.07 -4.93
C PRO A 717 8.05 14.56 -4.70
N TYR A 718 7.65 15.42 -5.63
CA TYR A 718 7.89 16.86 -5.59
C TYR A 718 6.58 17.60 -5.76
N THR A 719 6.49 18.85 -5.28
CA THR A 719 5.42 19.74 -5.75
C THR A 719 5.70 20.13 -7.20
N PRO A 720 4.69 20.53 -8.01
CA PRO A 720 4.94 21.00 -9.38
C PRO A 720 6.01 22.11 -9.44
N GLN A 721 5.99 23.04 -8.49
CA GLN A 721 6.97 24.12 -8.40
C GLN A 721 8.38 23.59 -8.08
N ALA A 722 8.51 22.71 -7.07
CA ALA A 722 9.80 22.16 -6.69
C ALA A 722 10.40 21.27 -7.79
N LEU A 723 9.57 20.50 -8.48
CA LEU A 723 9.99 19.68 -9.63
C LEU A 723 10.47 20.55 -10.78
N GLY A 724 9.75 21.63 -11.11
CA GLY A 724 10.15 22.59 -12.13
C GLY A 724 11.53 23.17 -11.84
N GLN A 725 11.74 23.68 -10.62
CA GLN A 725 13.03 24.23 -10.19
C GLN A 725 14.16 23.19 -10.23
N LEU A 726 13.86 21.93 -9.87
CA LEU A 726 14.82 20.84 -9.90
C LEU A 726 15.25 20.51 -11.34
N ILE A 727 14.29 20.37 -12.26
CA ILE A 727 14.55 20.10 -13.68
C ILE A 727 15.36 21.24 -14.29
N GLU A 728 14.98 22.50 -14.04
CA GLU A 728 15.70 23.68 -14.53
C GLU A 728 17.15 23.72 -14.02
N ARG A 729 17.37 23.42 -12.75
CA ARG A 729 18.72 23.38 -12.16
C ARG A 729 19.58 22.31 -12.81
N HIS A 730 19.06 21.09 -12.94
CA HIS A 730 19.78 19.99 -13.59
C HIS A 730 20.05 20.28 -15.07
N HIS A 731 19.09 20.89 -15.76
CA HIS A 731 19.25 21.31 -17.15
C HIS A 731 20.37 22.36 -17.31
N ARG A 732 20.41 23.37 -16.43
CA ARG A 732 21.46 24.40 -16.42
C ARG A 732 22.85 23.81 -16.20
N VAL A 733 22.97 22.88 -15.25
CA VAL A 733 24.22 22.16 -14.97
C VAL A 733 24.65 21.32 -16.18
N ALA A 734 23.72 20.57 -16.77
CA ALA A 734 24.01 19.75 -17.94
C ALA A 734 24.49 20.59 -19.13
N ARG A 735 23.86 21.74 -19.39
CA ARG A 735 24.28 22.68 -20.44
C ARG A 735 25.70 23.21 -20.23
N ALA A 736 26.04 23.57 -18.99
CA ALA A 736 27.38 24.06 -18.64
C ALA A 736 28.44 22.97 -18.79
N ASN A 737 28.14 21.75 -18.34
CA ASN A 737 29.01 20.59 -18.48
C ASN A 737 29.27 20.21 -19.94
N GLU A 738 28.23 20.16 -20.77
CA GLU A 738 28.38 19.91 -22.21
C GLU A 738 29.24 20.98 -22.89
N THR A 739 29.05 22.26 -22.50
CA THR A 739 29.91 23.36 -22.97
C THR A 739 31.36 23.14 -22.60
N ALA A 740 31.63 22.77 -21.34
CA ALA A 740 32.97 22.47 -20.84
C ALA A 740 33.63 21.30 -21.60
N ALA A 741 32.89 20.23 -21.85
CA ALA A 741 33.39 19.07 -22.58
C ALA A 741 33.71 19.40 -24.04
N ARG A 742 32.89 20.24 -24.69
CA ARG A 742 33.07 20.64 -26.09
C ARG A 742 34.31 21.49 -26.32
N THR A 743 34.61 22.41 -25.39
CA THR A 743 35.75 23.34 -25.52
C THR A 743 37.06 22.76 -25.01
N TYR A 744 37.00 21.59 -24.35
CA TYR A 744 38.18 20.96 -23.78
C TYR A 744 39.05 20.29 -24.85
N LEU A 745 40.34 20.64 -24.84
CA LEU A 745 41.36 20.01 -25.65
C LEU A 745 42.33 19.27 -24.72
N PRO A 746 42.40 17.92 -24.78
CA PRO A 746 43.29 17.15 -23.92
C PRO A 746 44.76 17.49 -24.17
N ALA A 747 45.48 17.86 -23.11
CA ALA A 747 46.94 17.95 -23.11
C ALA A 747 47.55 16.62 -22.63
N ASP A 748 48.78 16.32 -23.02
CA ASP A 748 49.48 15.10 -22.60
C ASP A 748 49.69 15.05 -21.08
N LEU A 749 49.61 13.84 -20.52
CA LEU A 749 50.00 13.59 -19.13
C LEU A 749 51.52 13.80 -18.97
N PRO A 750 52.00 14.50 -17.93
CA PRO A 750 53.44 14.60 -17.63
C PRO A 750 54.12 13.23 -17.47
N HIS A 751 53.39 12.25 -16.92
CA HIS A 751 53.86 10.89 -16.70
C HIS A 751 52.83 9.87 -17.23
N PRO A 752 52.73 9.67 -18.56
CA PRO A 752 51.64 8.91 -19.17
C PRO A 752 51.71 7.40 -18.89
N GLY A 753 52.89 6.86 -18.55
CA GLY A 753 53.06 5.46 -18.15
C GLY A 753 52.90 5.18 -16.65
N GLN A 754 52.56 6.19 -15.84
CA GLN A 754 52.41 6.04 -14.40
C GLN A 754 51.07 5.39 -13.99
N PRO A 755 49.90 5.85 -14.46
CA PRO A 755 48.64 5.20 -14.12
C PRO A 755 48.41 3.94 -14.96
N VAL A 756 47.88 2.88 -14.34
CA VAL A 756 47.28 1.76 -15.07
C VAL A 756 45.94 2.21 -15.64
N VAL A 757 45.84 2.29 -16.97
CA VAL A 757 44.67 2.83 -17.66
C VAL A 757 43.76 1.72 -18.16
N HIS A 758 42.47 1.80 -17.86
CA HIS A 758 41.44 0.92 -18.44
C HIS A 758 40.40 1.77 -19.17
N TYR A 759 40.15 1.47 -20.44
CA TYR A 759 39.13 2.12 -21.25
C TYR A 759 38.07 1.12 -21.70
N PHE A 760 36.81 1.41 -21.40
CA PHE A 760 35.66 0.60 -21.80
C PHE A 760 34.92 1.27 -22.96
N ALA A 761 34.75 0.55 -24.05
CA ALA A 761 34.02 0.99 -25.24
C ALA A 761 32.70 0.22 -25.39
N ARG A 762 31.66 0.90 -25.87
CA ARG A 762 30.41 0.28 -26.33
C ARG A 762 30.63 -0.63 -27.54
N ARG A 763 29.68 -1.53 -27.80
CA ARG A 763 29.76 -2.56 -28.87
C ARG A 763 29.93 -1.96 -30.26
N HIS A 764 29.23 -0.84 -30.50
CA HIS A 764 29.19 -0.14 -31.78
C HIS A 764 29.60 1.32 -31.58
N PRO A 765 30.88 1.69 -31.78
CA PRO A 765 31.37 3.06 -31.56
C PRO A 765 30.58 4.13 -32.34
N GLN A 766 30.01 3.77 -33.48
CA GLN A 766 29.17 4.66 -34.31
C GLN A 766 27.76 4.89 -33.76
N VAL A 767 27.26 4.02 -32.87
CA VAL A 767 25.92 4.15 -32.27
C VAL A 767 26.09 4.79 -30.89
N TYR A 768 25.97 6.11 -30.83
CA TYR A 768 26.00 6.84 -29.56
C TYR A 768 24.63 6.75 -28.86
N PHE A 769 23.57 6.88 -29.64
CA PHE A 769 22.18 6.73 -29.24
C PHE A 769 21.55 5.57 -30.03
N ASP A 770 21.01 4.55 -29.36
CA ASP A 770 20.30 3.46 -30.04
C ASP A 770 19.03 4.00 -30.73
N PRO A 771 18.90 3.91 -32.07
CA PRO A 771 17.71 4.37 -32.78
C PRO A 771 16.41 3.66 -32.35
N ALA A 772 16.51 2.48 -31.70
CA ALA A 772 15.34 1.82 -31.11
C ALA A 772 14.82 2.51 -29.84
N ARG A 773 15.65 3.36 -29.20
CA ARG A 773 15.34 4.04 -27.94
C ARG A 773 15.26 5.57 -28.10
N PHE A 774 16.03 6.12 -29.02
CA PHE A 774 16.18 7.55 -29.24
C PHE A 774 15.81 7.90 -30.69
N SER A 775 15.10 9.01 -30.90
CA SER A 775 14.75 9.51 -32.24
C SER A 775 14.85 11.03 -32.33
N GLY A 776 14.98 11.56 -33.55
CA GLY A 776 14.99 13.00 -33.83
C GLY A 776 16.29 13.53 -34.44
N PRO A 777 16.29 14.79 -34.91
CA PRO A 777 17.40 15.36 -35.68
C PRO A 777 18.76 15.36 -34.95
N MET A 778 18.76 15.58 -33.63
CA MET A 778 19.97 15.57 -32.81
C MET A 778 20.54 14.15 -32.63
N VAL A 779 19.67 13.14 -32.49
CA VAL A 779 20.06 11.73 -32.40
C VAL A 779 20.74 11.29 -33.69
N GLU A 780 20.13 11.59 -34.83
CA GLU A 780 20.70 11.34 -36.16
C GLU A 780 22.00 12.10 -36.39
N TRP A 781 22.07 13.36 -35.96
CA TRP A 781 23.28 14.17 -36.07
C TRP A 781 24.41 13.60 -35.21
N THR A 782 24.15 13.21 -33.96
CA THR A 782 25.17 12.68 -33.04
C THR A 782 25.69 11.32 -33.51
N ASN A 783 24.80 10.42 -33.95
CA ASN A 783 25.24 9.13 -34.52
C ASN A 783 26.05 9.33 -35.81
N ARG A 784 25.66 10.27 -36.69
CA ARG A 784 26.48 10.65 -37.85
C ARG A 784 27.82 11.25 -37.45
N TYR A 785 27.85 12.09 -36.43
CA TYR A 785 29.06 12.71 -35.93
C TYR A 785 30.05 11.65 -35.44
N PHE A 786 29.61 10.62 -34.73
CA PHE A 786 30.47 9.53 -34.25
C PHE A 786 30.74 8.43 -35.28
N ALA A 787 30.04 8.41 -36.43
CA ALA A 787 30.13 7.35 -37.42
C ALA A 787 31.55 7.11 -37.97
N ASP A 788 32.35 8.18 -38.06
CA ASP A 788 33.74 8.15 -38.53
C ASP A 788 34.77 8.46 -37.42
N LYS A 789 34.33 8.55 -36.16
CA LYS A 789 35.18 8.96 -35.03
C LYS A 789 35.58 7.77 -34.18
N ASP A 790 36.82 7.36 -34.35
CA ASP A 790 37.44 6.41 -33.44
C ASP A 790 37.98 7.15 -32.20
N CYS A 791 37.11 7.30 -31.19
CA CYS A 791 37.48 7.92 -29.91
C CYS A 791 38.58 7.12 -29.19
N ALA A 792 38.54 5.79 -29.28
CA ALA A 792 39.49 4.93 -28.59
C ALA A 792 40.91 5.12 -29.13
N SER A 793 41.07 5.11 -30.46
CA SER A 793 42.36 5.37 -31.10
C SER A 793 42.91 6.78 -30.83
N ARG A 794 42.05 7.77 -30.55
CA ARG A 794 42.52 9.11 -30.15
C ARG A 794 43.04 9.12 -28.72
N TRP A 795 42.28 8.54 -27.78
CA TRP A 795 42.73 8.40 -26.40
C TRP A 795 44.04 7.62 -26.30
N GLN A 796 44.21 6.57 -27.11
CA GLN A 796 45.45 5.79 -27.16
C GLN A 796 46.69 6.64 -27.48
N ARG A 797 46.56 7.76 -28.19
CA ARG A 797 47.70 8.67 -28.48
C ARG A 797 48.21 9.36 -27.22
N HIS A 798 47.30 9.69 -26.30
CA HIS A 798 47.61 10.32 -25.02
C HIS A 798 47.93 9.29 -23.92
N LEU A 799 47.42 8.06 -24.09
CA LEU A 799 47.53 6.96 -23.14
C LEU A 799 48.13 5.73 -23.84
N PRO A 800 49.45 5.75 -24.15
CA PRO A 800 50.08 4.72 -24.98
C PRO A 800 50.11 3.33 -24.33
N ALA A 801 49.98 3.26 -23.00
CA ALA A 801 49.89 2.01 -22.23
C ALA A 801 48.52 1.93 -21.54
N TRP A 802 47.54 1.32 -22.22
CA TRP A 802 46.19 1.14 -21.69
C TRP A 802 45.61 -0.24 -22.00
N HIS A 803 44.62 -0.64 -21.22
CA HIS A 803 43.81 -1.83 -21.44
C HIS A 803 42.47 -1.43 -22.04
N HIS A 804 42.24 -1.80 -23.31
CA HIS A 804 40.99 -1.51 -24.01
C HIS A 804 40.01 -2.69 -23.91
N HIS A 805 38.79 -2.42 -23.45
CA HIS A 805 37.74 -3.40 -23.20
C HIS A 805 36.52 -3.09 -24.08
N ALA A 806 36.15 -3.99 -24.98
CA ALA A 806 34.88 -3.90 -25.69
C ALA A 806 33.76 -4.51 -24.83
N THR A 807 32.63 -3.82 -24.75
CA THR A 807 31.47 -4.23 -23.96
C THR A 807 30.26 -4.52 -24.88
N PRO A 808 29.27 -5.33 -24.43
CA PRO A 808 28.07 -5.59 -25.21
C PRO A 808 27.05 -4.44 -25.24
N ALA A 809 27.26 -3.35 -24.48
CA ALA A 809 26.40 -2.17 -24.45
C ALA A 809 26.08 -1.66 -25.87
N VAL A 810 24.78 -1.52 -26.14
CA VAL A 810 24.25 -1.16 -27.48
C VAL A 810 24.41 0.32 -27.81
N ASP A 811 24.47 1.18 -26.80
CA ASP A 811 24.62 2.63 -26.89
C ASP A 811 25.39 3.19 -25.69
N HIS A 812 25.56 4.52 -25.65
CA HIS A 812 26.25 5.21 -24.57
C HIS A 812 25.57 4.99 -23.20
N PHE A 813 24.24 5.09 -23.15
CA PHE A 813 23.45 5.08 -21.91
C PHE A 813 23.35 3.67 -21.28
N ALA A 814 23.66 2.63 -22.05
CA ALA A 814 23.69 1.24 -21.60
C ALA A 814 24.95 0.86 -20.82
N MET A 815 26.02 1.67 -20.82
CA MET A 815 27.35 1.25 -20.32
C MET A 815 27.37 0.79 -18.84
N LEU A 816 26.58 1.44 -17.98
CA LEU A 816 26.48 1.12 -16.54
C LEU A 816 25.18 0.41 -16.17
N THR A 817 24.27 0.20 -17.13
CA THR A 817 22.93 -0.38 -16.90
C THR A 817 22.75 -1.74 -17.55
N ASP A 818 23.48 -2.03 -18.64
CA ASP A 818 23.57 -3.37 -19.23
C ASP A 818 24.37 -4.31 -18.32
N SER A 819 23.76 -5.45 -17.96
CA SER A 819 24.28 -6.36 -16.95
C SER A 819 25.69 -6.87 -17.23
N ALA A 820 25.96 -7.23 -18.49
CA ALA A 820 27.23 -7.81 -18.89
C ALA A 820 28.35 -6.75 -18.95
N SER A 821 28.03 -5.57 -19.47
CA SER A 821 28.92 -4.41 -19.49
C SER A 821 29.29 -3.97 -18.07
N PHE A 822 28.27 -3.83 -17.21
CA PHE A 822 28.43 -3.48 -15.81
C PHE A 822 29.30 -4.51 -15.05
N ALA A 823 29.03 -5.81 -15.20
CA ALA A 823 29.82 -6.86 -14.57
C ALA A 823 31.30 -6.83 -15.00
N ALA A 824 31.58 -6.56 -16.27
CA ALA A 824 32.96 -6.42 -16.77
C ALA A 824 33.69 -5.23 -16.14
N ILE A 825 33.01 -4.09 -15.99
CA ILE A 825 33.54 -2.88 -15.33
C ILE A 825 33.81 -3.16 -13.85
N VAL A 826 32.85 -3.76 -13.13
CA VAL A 826 32.98 -4.11 -11.70
C VAL A 826 34.18 -5.03 -11.48
N ARG A 827 34.28 -6.12 -12.25
CA ARG A 827 35.38 -7.09 -12.13
C ARG A 827 36.74 -6.40 -12.27
N THR A 828 36.88 -5.56 -13.29
CA THR A 828 38.12 -4.81 -13.54
C THR A 828 38.44 -3.84 -12.41
N CYS A 829 37.44 -3.09 -11.92
CA CYS A 829 37.62 -2.18 -10.80
C CYS A 829 38.02 -2.93 -9.52
N ARG A 830 37.44 -4.11 -9.25
CA ARG A 830 37.83 -4.97 -8.13
C ARG A 830 39.27 -5.44 -8.26
N GLU A 831 39.67 -5.93 -9.43
CA GLU A 831 41.05 -6.35 -9.69
C GLU A 831 42.04 -5.19 -9.48
N LEU A 832 41.73 -3.99 -9.96
CA LEU A 832 42.54 -2.79 -9.79
C LEU A 832 42.64 -2.33 -8.33
N TYR A 833 41.54 -2.34 -7.59
CA TYR A 833 41.48 -1.71 -6.28
C TYR A 833 41.82 -2.67 -5.13
N LEU A 834 41.57 -3.97 -5.30
CA LEU A 834 41.76 -5.03 -4.29
C LEU A 834 42.97 -5.94 -4.59
N GLY A 835 43.33 -6.11 -5.86
CA GLY A 835 44.35 -7.03 -6.33
C GLY A 835 43.80 -8.33 -6.95
N SER A 836 44.61 -8.96 -7.80
CA SER A 836 44.28 -10.18 -8.55
C SER A 836 44.15 -11.41 -7.64
N GLY A 837 42.93 -11.71 -7.18
CA GLY A 837 42.60 -12.86 -6.32
C GLY A 837 41.22 -12.82 -5.66
N SER A 838 40.52 -11.69 -5.73
CA SER A 838 39.18 -11.49 -5.15
C SER A 838 38.08 -11.65 -6.21
N THR A 839 37.77 -12.87 -6.63
CA THR A 839 36.58 -13.18 -7.44
C THR A 839 35.59 -14.00 -6.62
N THR A 840 34.78 -13.33 -5.80
CA THR A 840 33.53 -13.91 -5.27
C THR A 840 32.38 -13.48 -6.17
N ASP A 841 31.64 -14.46 -6.67
CA ASP A 841 30.63 -14.36 -7.73
C ASP A 841 29.31 -13.76 -7.18
N GLN A 842 29.33 -12.48 -6.77
CA GLN A 842 28.14 -11.75 -6.28
C GLN A 842 27.45 -10.89 -7.36
N ALA A 843 27.93 -10.91 -8.61
CA ALA A 843 27.47 -10.00 -9.67
C ALA A 843 26.03 -10.25 -10.16
N GLY A 844 25.46 -11.44 -9.94
CA GLY A 844 24.16 -11.84 -10.50
C GLY A 844 22.91 -11.36 -9.76
N ALA A 845 23.02 -10.89 -8.51
CA ALA A 845 21.85 -10.67 -7.63
C ALA A 845 21.44 -9.20 -7.44
N LEU A 846 22.19 -8.23 -7.95
CA LEU A 846 22.03 -6.80 -7.59
C LEU A 846 21.35 -5.92 -8.66
N LEU A 847 20.91 -6.50 -9.78
CA LEU A 847 20.11 -5.78 -10.80
C LEU A 847 18.59 -5.87 -10.59
N VAL A 848 18.12 -6.64 -9.61
CA VAL A 848 16.69 -6.81 -9.31
C VAL A 848 16.32 -6.03 -8.04
N SER A 849 16.39 -4.71 -8.13
CA SER A 849 15.70 -3.80 -7.21
C SER A 849 15.43 -2.42 -7.83
N GLY A 850 14.98 -2.42 -9.08
CA GLY A 850 14.04 -1.40 -9.59
C GLY A 850 12.62 -1.96 -9.50
N PRO A 851 11.58 -1.15 -9.23
CA PRO A 851 10.25 -1.69 -8.98
C PRO A 851 9.66 -2.26 -10.28
N ALA A 852 9.05 -3.43 -10.13
CA ALA A 852 7.98 -3.90 -11.01
C ALA A 852 6.68 -3.13 -10.72
#